data_AF-A0A5M3XZE5-F1
#
_entry.id   AF-A0A5M3XZE5-F1
#
_cell.length_a   1.000
_cell.length_b   1.000
_cell.length_c   1.000
_cell.angle_alpha   90.00
_cell.angle_beta   90.00
_cell.angle_gamma   90.00
#
_symmetry.space_group_name_H-M   'P 1'
#
loop_
_entity.id
_entity.type
_entity.pdbx_description
1 polymer ?
#
loop_
_entity_poly.entity_id
_entity_poly.type
_entity_poly.pdbx_seq_one_letter_code
_entity_poly.pdbx_strand_id
1 'polypeptide(L)'
;MITLDRLVNVLGGYGVRLCGHAVPRSAWLHSVAMPEPADRHVAGDVLLAVGTSSLAEAVRWAAAANATAVLIRPADTGVRDSVGAESGNGADVERDAAAIGDRHGVAVLLADPAASWSQLAGVVYGLVLESRETASGRGPTDLFALADSLADVIGGAVTIEDRHSRVLAYSRSQEAGDPARLETILGRRVPDRLRELFQQQGVFARLAATHQPVFVPADAGNGLTGRMAVSVRAGRELLGSVWVSCDAPLTGARHRALADGARTVALHLLRSRASADLERQVESDLVIRLLEGSADAATVISRLGLAPQAMRVIAVRTHSTDDRHATLLLAFEQATTGFGWSRPGRSTLLGDTLYTILPAEHAEAARQWITVLHGELPAQVCVAAGIGAPAEVAELPASRQEADECLALHESSGTGAAPPAYDESWDDILLWRLRAAARTGRTPVRGPISTLRRHDTRHGTRFVATLLAWLETQGDPNLAAERLGVHPNTVRNRLRKMGELAEHAPLVGEALTAGVRIDGQRYVDPGAFVHALGEAVMRRGATVYAVEVDEVRTDDRKVIVRSAKGTVLSADAVVLATGAWLPRLARQWGVRVPVRAGRGYSFTVPVDHPVPGPIYLPDVRVACTPYRDGLRVAGTMEFRDPDAPQVPARLETIVASARPLLRGVHWEDRTDVWVGPRPVTPDGRPLIGATAAPTVYVAGGHGMWGLAHGPITGRLLAEQITTGKQPAALADFDPLR
;
A
#
# COMPACT_ATOMS: atom_id res chain seq x y z
N MET A 1 -6.48 -30.00 -3.32
CA MET A 1 -6.86 -30.79 -4.51
C MET A 1 -6.91 -29.83 -5.69
N ILE A 2 -6.65 -30.26 -6.93
CA ILE A 2 -6.73 -29.37 -8.10
C ILE A 2 -7.81 -29.83 -9.07
N THR A 3 -8.32 -28.89 -9.86
CA THR A 3 -9.22 -29.16 -10.98
C THR A 3 -8.45 -29.27 -12.30
N LEU A 4 -9.05 -29.91 -13.30
CA LEU A 4 -8.53 -29.94 -14.67
C LEU A 4 -8.33 -28.53 -15.23
N ASP A 5 -9.23 -27.59 -14.95
CA ASP A 5 -9.09 -26.17 -15.35
C ASP A 5 -7.79 -25.55 -14.84
N ARG A 6 -7.46 -25.79 -13.56
CA ARG A 6 -6.24 -25.27 -12.94
C ARG A 6 -4.99 -25.90 -13.55
N LEU A 7 -5.00 -27.20 -13.83
CA LEU A 7 -3.90 -27.88 -14.50
C LEU A 7 -3.63 -27.30 -15.89
N VAL A 8 -4.70 -27.08 -16.68
CA VAL A 8 -4.63 -26.50 -18.03
C VAL A 8 -4.08 -25.08 -18.00
N ASN A 9 -4.57 -24.23 -17.09
CA ASN A 9 -4.14 -22.83 -17.00
C ASN A 9 -2.66 -22.70 -16.62
N VAL A 10 -2.17 -23.54 -15.70
CA VAL A 10 -0.75 -23.51 -15.30
C VAL A 10 0.16 -24.07 -16.39
N LEU A 11 -0.20 -25.23 -16.96
CA LEU A 11 0.59 -25.84 -18.03
C LEU A 11 0.57 -25.02 -19.34
N GLY A 12 -0.45 -24.19 -19.55
CA GLY A 12 -0.50 -23.22 -20.64
C GLY A 12 0.71 -22.28 -20.68
N GLY A 13 1.24 -21.90 -19.51
CA GLY A 13 2.47 -21.11 -19.40
C GLY A 13 3.75 -21.87 -19.81
N TYR A 14 3.68 -23.20 -19.93
CA TYR A 14 4.77 -24.08 -20.36
C TYR A 14 4.58 -24.58 -21.80
N GLY A 15 3.69 -23.95 -22.57
CA GLY A 15 3.44 -24.32 -23.97
C GLY A 15 2.55 -25.56 -24.14
N VAL A 16 1.79 -25.94 -23.12
CA VAL A 16 0.83 -27.06 -23.20
C VAL A 16 -0.56 -26.56 -23.57
N ARG A 17 -1.24 -27.25 -24.49
CA ARG A 17 -2.58 -26.91 -24.96
C ARG A 17 -3.56 -28.05 -24.71
N LEU A 18 -4.80 -27.72 -24.34
CA LEU A 18 -5.89 -28.69 -24.19
C LEU A 18 -6.59 -28.91 -25.54
N CYS A 19 -6.77 -30.17 -25.92
CA CYS A 19 -7.47 -30.62 -27.12
C CYS A 19 -8.69 -31.47 -26.73
N GLY A 20 -9.90 -30.99 -27.08
CA GLY A 20 -11.18 -31.71 -26.81
C GLY A 20 -11.94 -31.25 -25.55
N HIS A 21 -13.17 -31.75 -25.38
CA HIS A 21 -14.12 -31.30 -24.33
C HIS A 21 -14.83 -32.45 -23.60
N ALA A 22 -14.42 -33.70 -23.77
CA ALA A 22 -15.13 -34.84 -23.16
C ALA A 22 -15.14 -34.88 -21.62
N VAL A 23 -14.29 -34.11 -20.94
CA VAL A 23 -14.23 -34.04 -19.49
C VAL A 23 -14.55 -32.63 -18.99
N PRO A 24 -15.44 -32.46 -17.98
CA PRO A 24 -15.70 -31.15 -17.38
C PRO A 24 -14.42 -30.54 -16.82
N ARG A 25 -14.17 -29.25 -17.09
CA ARG A 25 -13.00 -28.54 -16.53
C ARG A 25 -13.00 -28.48 -14.99
N SER A 26 -14.14 -28.69 -14.36
CA SER A 26 -14.30 -28.82 -12.91
C SER A 26 -13.91 -30.20 -12.35
N ALA A 27 -13.54 -31.17 -13.19
CA ALA A 27 -13.13 -32.50 -12.76
C ALA A 27 -11.90 -32.42 -11.83
N TRP A 28 -11.95 -33.15 -10.71
CA TRP A 28 -10.90 -33.18 -9.71
C TRP A 28 -9.81 -34.18 -10.08
N LEU A 29 -8.56 -33.79 -9.84
CA LEU A 29 -7.37 -34.60 -10.10
C LEU A 29 -6.63 -34.82 -8.78
N HIS A 30 -6.33 -36.09 -8.48
CA HIS A 30 -5.80 -36.56 -7.20
C HIS A 30 -4.51 -37.36 -7.34
N SER A 31 -4.23 -37.90 -8.52
CA SER A 31 -3.14 -38.84 -8.77
C SER A 31 -2.51 -38.65 -10.15
N VAL A 32 -1.21 -38.92 -10.24
CA VAL A 32 -0.44 -38.87 -11.49
C VAL A 32 0.16 -40.24 -11.74
N ALA A 33 0.02 -40.74 -12.96
CA ALA A 33 0.53 -42.02 -13.40
C ALA A 33 1.57 -41.82 -14.50
N MET A 34 2.61 -42.66 -14.48
CA MET A 34 3.58 -42.78 -15.57
C MET A 34 3.69 -44.28 -15.94
N PRO A 35 3.61 -44.66 -17.22
CA PRO A 35 3.69 -46.06 -17.64
C PRO A 35 5.09 -46.64 -17.41
N GLU A 36 5.19 -47.85 -16.85
CA GLU A 36 6.43 -48.63 -16.76
C GLU A 36 6.43 -49.80 -17.75
N PRO A 37 7.57 -50.15 -18.36
CA PRO A 37 7.65 -51.16 -19.43
C PRO A 37 7.45 -52.62 -18.98
N ALA A 38 7.32 -52.91 -17.68
CA ALA A 38 7.05 -54.24 -17.14
C ALA A 38 5.73 -54.24 -16.35
N ASP A 39 4.68 -54.67 -17.02
CA ASP A 39 3.25 -54.58 -16.70
C ASP A 39 2.84 -54.72 -15.21
N ARG A 40 2.23 -53.64 -14.67
CA ARG A 40 1.10 -53.64 -13.71
C ARG A 40 0.23 -52.43 -14.05
N HIS A 41 -1.09 -52.60 -14.05
CA HIS A 41 -2.03 -51.51 -14.32
C HIS A 41 -1.72 -50.28 -13.44
N VAL A 42 -1.26 -49.20 -14.07
CA VAL A 42 -1.01 -47.93 -13.38
C VAL A 42 -2.31 -47.14 -13.44
N ALA A 43 -2.96 -46.94 -12.29
CA ALA A 43 -4.16 -46.11 -12.19
C ALA A 43 -3.79 -44.70 -11.72
N GLY A 44 -4.29 -43.67 -12.41
CA GLY A 44 -4.07 -42.28 -11.98
C GLY A 44 -4.89 -41.28 -12.81
N ASP A 45 -5.28 -40.17 -12.19
CA ASP A 45 -6.16 -39.16 -12.81
C ASP A 45 -5.48 -38.38 -13.95
N VAL A 46 -4.15 -38.21 -13.89
CA VAL A 46 -3.36 -37.60 -14.97
C VAL A 46 -2.26 -38.56 -15.41
N LEU A 47 -2.28 -38.98 -16.68
CA LEU A 47 -1.25 -39.86 -17.25
C LEU A 47 -0.19 -39.05 -18.00
N LEU A 48 1.09 -39.26 -17.67
CA LEU A 48 2.23 -38.77 -18.45
C LEU A 48 2.61 -39.81 -19.51
N ALA A 49 2.27 -39.56 -20.78
CA ALA A 49 2.49 -40.51 -21.88
C ALA A 49 3.94 -40.52 -22.39
N VAL A 50 4.88 -40.82 -21.51
CA VAL A 50 6.31 -40.90 -21.85
C VAL A 50 6.60 -42.19 -22.61
N GLY A 51 7.27 -42.09 -23.75
CA GLY A 51 7.72 -43.26 -24.52
C GLY A 51 6.65 -43.92 -25.41
N THR A 52 5.50 -43.28 -25.61
CA THR A 52 4.44 -43.79 -26.52
C THR A 52 4.79 -43.58 -27.99
N SER A 53 4.46 -44.54 -28.84
CA SER A 53 4.73 -44.50 -30.29
C SER A 53 3.63 -43.83 -31.13
N SER A 54 2.47 -43.50 -30.53
CA SER A 54 1.38 -42.79 -31.22
C SER A 54 0.40 -42.11 -30.26
N LEU A 55 -0.33 -41.09 -30.74
CA LEU A 55 -1.44 -40.45 -30.00
C LEU A 55 -2.52 -41.47 -29.58
N ALA A 56 -2.85 -42.41 -30.48
CA ALA A 56 -3.86 -43.42 -30.21
C ALA A 56 -3.40 -44.41 -29.11
N GLU A 57 -2.11 -44.70 -29.01
CA GLU A 57 -1.55 -45.52 -27.94
C GLU A 57 -1.59 -44.80 -26.59
N ALA A 58 -1.18 -43.53 -26.55
CA ALA A 58 -1.23 -42.70 -25.34
C ALA A 58 -2.65 -42.59 -24.76
N VAL A 59 -3.66 -42.36 -25.60
CA VAL A 59 -5.06 -42.30 -25.14
C VAL A 59 -5.58 -43.67 -24.70
N ARG A 60 -5.18 -44.77 -25.37
CA ARG A 60 -5.53 -46.13 -24.89
C ARG A 60 -4.93 -46.44 -23.54
N TRP A 61 -3.68 -46.01 -23.29
CA TRP A 61 -3.05 -46.15 -21.98
C TRP A 61 -3.80 -45.33 -20.92
N ALA A 62 -4.22 -44.11 -21.25
CA ALA A 62 -5.00 -43.26 -20.36
C ALA A 62 -6.38 -43.87 -20.04
N ALA A 63 -7.07 -44.41 -21.03
CA ALA A 63 -8.35 -45.09 -20.84
C ALA A 63 -8.19 -46.37 -19.98
N ALA A 64 -7.14 -47.16 -20.21
CA ALA A 64 -6.84 -48.34 -19.40
C ALA A 64 -6.46 -48.00 -17.95
N ALA A 65 -5.86 -46.83 -17.73
CA ALA A 65 -5.51 -46.27 -16.42
C ALA A 65 -6.69 -45.60 -15.68
N ASN A 66 -7.88 -45.52 -16.30
CA ASN A 66 -9.00 -44.67 -15.86
C ASN A 66 -8.59 -43.21 -15.63
N ALA A 67 -7.68 -42.68 -16.45
CA ALA A 67 -7.19 -41.32 -16.32
C ALA A 67 -8.22 -40.30 -16.82
N THR A 68 -8.33 -39.20 -16.10
CA THR A 68 -9.16 -38.03 -16.45
C THR A 68 -8.48 -37.19 -17.54
N ALA A 69 -7.15 -37.09 -17.51
CA ALA A 69 -6.36 -36.37 -18.51
C ALA A 69 -5.08 -37.11 -18.89
N VAL A 70 -4.57 -36.86 -20.09
CA VAL A 70 -3.29 -37.38 -20.58
C VAL A 70 -2.43 -36.26 -21.15
N LEU A 71 -1.17 -36.18 -20.72
CA LEU A 71 -0.17 -35.26 -21.27
C LEU A 71 0.67 -35.99 -22.30
N ILE A 72 0.70 -35.46 -23.52
CA ILE A 72 1.37 -36.06 -24.68
C ILE A 72 2.33 -35.04 -25.27
N ARG A 73 3.55 -35.49 -25.58
CA ARG A 73 4.53 -34.71 -26.35
C ARG A 73 4.63 -35.30 -27.77
N PRO A 74 4.19 -34.57 -28.82
CA PRO A 74 4.13 -35.12 -30.18
C PRO A 74 5.47 -35.61 -30.72
N ALA A 75 6.58 -35.00 -30.31
CA ALA A 75 7.93 -35.37 -30.74
C ALA A 75 8.33 -36.83 -30.39
N ASP A 76 7.71 -37.43 -29.37
CA ASP A 76 8.01 -38.81 -28.96
C ASP A 76 7.16 -39.85 -29.70
N THR A 77 6.08 -39.43 -30.36
CA THR A 77 5.12 -40.31 -31.05
C THR A 77 5.53 -40.74 -32.46
N GLY A 78 6.83 -40.68 -32.78
CA GLY A 78 7.37 -41.35 -33.98
C GLY A 78 6.79 -40.93 -35.33
N VAL A 79 6.20 -39.75 -35.49
CA VAL A 79 5.81 -39.24 -36.82
C VAL A 79 7.04 -38.63 -37.50
N ARG A 80 7.88 -39.50 -38.06
CA ARG A 80 8.69 -39.18 -39.24
C ARG A 80 8.44 -40.25 -40.30
N ASP A 81 7.69 -39.83 -41.31
CA ASP A 81 7.65 -40.29 -42.70
C ASP A 81 7.38 -41.77 -42.98
N SER A 82 6.12 -42.09 -43.23
CA SER A 82 5.77 -43.12 -44.22
C SER A 82 4.47 -42.77 -44.95
N VAL A 83 4.47 -41.64 -45.66
CA VAL A 83 3.91 -41.38 -47.01
C VAL A 83 4.18 -39.91 -47.26
N GLY A 84 4.93 -39.58 -48.32
CA GLY A 84 5.19 -38.19 -48.68
C GLY A 84 3.90 -37.42 -48.92
N ALA A 85 3.70 -36.35 -48.15
CA ALA A 85 2.84 -35.23 -48.52
C ALA A 85 3.25 -34.00 -47.68
N GLU A 86 3.60 -32.93 -48.39
CA GLU A 86 3.56 -31.58 -47.88
C GLU A 86 2.19 -31.32 -47.22
N SER A 87 2.16 -30.50 -46.16
CA SER A 87 0.99 -30.05 -45.38
C SER A 87 0.39 -31.02 -44.34
N GLY A 88 0.91 -30.94 -43.12
CA GLY A 88 0.16 -31.27 -41.90
C GLY A 88 0.25 -30.08 -40.96
N ASN A 89 -0.81 -29.27 -40.89
CA ASN A 89 -0.84 -28.07 -40.06
C ASN A 89 -0.92 -28.50 -38.58
N GLY A 90 -0.39 -27.73 -37.62
CA GLY A 90 -0.54 -28.04 -36.19
C GLY A 90 -2.02 -28.21 -35.75
N ALA A 91 -2.94 -27.63 -36.53
CA ALA A 91 -4.39 -27.76 -36.40
C ALA A 91 -4.96 -29.15 -36.74
N ASP A 92 -4.24 -30.01 -37.47
CA ASP A 92 -4.71 -31.36 -37.81
C ASP A 92 -4.41 -32.34 -36.68
N VAL A 93 -3.24 -32.22 -36.06
CA VAL A 93 -2.85 -33.00 -34.86
C VAL A 93 -3.76 -32.67 -33.67
N GLU A 94 -4.10 -31.39 -33.47
CA GLU A 94 -5.02 -30.97 -32.41
C GLU A 94 -6.45 -31.51 -32.63
N ARG A 95 -6.93 -31.56 -33.89
CA ARG A 95 -8.24 -32.11 -34.25
C ARG A 95 -8.29 -33.63 -34.07
N ASP A 96 -7.25 -34.34 -34.48
CA ASP A 96 -7.15 -35.79 -34.28
C ASP A 96 -7.04 -36.16 -32.80
N ALA A 97 -6.25 -35.41 -32.03
CA ALA A 97 -6.13 -35.56 -30.58
C ALA A 97 -7.48 -35.36 -29.87
N ALA A 98 -8.24 -34.32 -30.25
CA ALA A 98 -9.57 -34.07 -29.72
C ALA A 98 -10.56 -35.20 -30.06
N ALA A 99 -10.60 -35.65 -31.32
CA ALA A 99 -11.52 -36.70 -31.76
C ALA A 99 -11.21 -38.09 -31.15
N ILE A 100 -9.93 -38.38 -30.86
CA ILE A 100 -9.52 -39.60 -30.17
C ILE A 100 -9.81 -39.49 -28.67
N GLY A 101 -9.49 -38.37 -28.04
CA GLY A 101 -9.80 -38.11 -26.63
C GLY A 101 -11.30 -38.19 -26.32
N ASP A 102 -12.13 -37.58 -27.18
CA ASP A 102 -13.58 -37.53 -26.96
C ASP A 102 -14.25 -38.91 -27.09
N ARG A 103 -13.74 -39.80 -27.96
CA ARG A 103 -14.23 -41.18 -28.08
C ARG A 103 -13.94 -42.04 -26.85
N HIS A 104 -12.90 -41.70 -26.10
CA HIS A 104 -12.44 -42.47 -24.95
C HIS A 104 -12.72 -41.78 -23.60
N GLY A 105 -13.31 -40.58 -23.61
CA GLY A 105 -13.66 -39.85 -22.39
C GLY A 105 -12.45 -39.26 -21.64
N VAL A 106 -11.35 -38.97 -22.33
CA VAL A 106 -10.09 -38.49 -21.72
C VAL A 106 -9.73 -37.11 -22.27
N ALA A 107 -9.37 -36.17 -21.39
CA ALA A 107 -8.86 -34.86 -21.78
C ALA A 107 -7.42 -34.96 -22.30
N VAL A 108 -7.15 -34.50 -23.53
CA VAL A 108 -5.81 -34.59 -24.12
C VAL A 108 -5.07 -33.26 -24.00
N LEU A 109 -3.90 -33.27 -23.39
CA LEU A 109 -3.00 -32.12 -23.24
C LEU A 109 -1.78 -32.32 -24.16
N LEU A 110 -1.60 -31.47 -25.16
CA LEU A 110 -0.45 -31.51 -26.07
C LEU A 110 0.62 -30.52 -25.61
N ALA A 111 1.82 -31.02 -25.32
CA ALA A 111 2.97 -30.19 -24.96
C ALA A 111 3.77 -29.75 -26.19
N ASP A 112 4.36 -28.56 -26.12
CA ASP A 112 5.33 -28.09 -27.11
C ASP A 112 6.51 -29.09 -27.25
N PRO A 113 6.95 -29.44 -28.48
CA PRO A 113 8.11 -30.30 -28.72
C PRO A 113 9.39 -29.88 -27.97
N ALA A 114 9.59 -28.59 -27.70
CA ALA A 114 10.74 -28.06 -27.00
C ALA A 114 10.69 -28.23 -25.46
N ALA A 115 9.53 -28.61 -24.90
CA ALA A 115 9.37 -28.78 -23.46
C ALA A 115 10.03 -30.08 -22.94
N SER A 116 10.74 -29.98 -21.82
CA SER A 116 11.39 -31.13 -21.18
C SER A 116 10.38 -31.96 -20.37
N TRP A 117 10.41 -33.28 -20.51
CA TRP A 117 9.62 -34.18 -19.66
C TRP A 117 9.94 -34.02 -18.17
N SER A 118 11.17 -33.70 -17.80
CA SER A 118 11.52 -33.45 -16.40
C SER A 118 10.85 -32.20 -15.83
N GLN A 119 10.68 -31.16 -16.65
CA GLN A 119 9.99 -29.93 -16.27
C GLN A 119 8.48 -30.16 -16.20
N LEU A 120 7.90 -30.80 -17.23
CA LEU A 120 6.48 -31.09 -17.29
C LEU A 120 6.05 -32.05 -16.18
N ALA A 121 6.80 -33.13 -15.96
CA ALA A 121 6.54 -34.06 -14.87
C ALA A 121 6.65 -33.34 -13.51
N GLY A 122 7.69 -32.53 -13.29
CA GLY A 122 7.84 -31.76 -12.06
C GLY A 122 6.64 -30.85 -11.77
N VAL A 123 6.10 -30.18 -12.79
CA VAL A 123 4.92 -29.31 -12.64
C VAL A 123 3.64 -30.12 -12.45
N VAL A 124 3.42 -31.23 -13.19
CA VAL A 124 2.21 -32.04 -13.05
C VAL A 124 2.17 -32.77 -11.70
N TYR A 125 3.27 -33.41 -11.30
CA TYR A 125 3.40 -33.98 -9.96
C TYR A 125 3.24 -32.89 -8.89
N GLY A 126 3.83 -31.71 -9.12
CA GLY A 126 3.73 -30.55 -8.23
C GLY A 126 2.39 -29.80 -8.21
N LEU A 127 1.44 -30.16 -9.07
CA LEU A 127 0.09 -29.61 -9.02
C LEU A 127 -0.89 -30.67 -8.51
N VAL A 128 -0.80 -31.89 -9.03
CA VAL A 128 -1.78 -32.96 -8.83
C VAL A 128 -1.53 -33.73 -7.54
N LEU A 129 -0.26 -34.06 -7.22
CA LEU A 129 0.09 -34.74 -5.96
C LEU A 129 0.29 -33.73 -4.81
N GLU A 130 0.83 -32.55 -5.11
CA GLU A 130 1.22 -31.54 -4.12
C GLU A 130 0.05 -30.71 -3.54
N SER A 131 -1.19 -31.05 -3.88
CA SER A 131 -2.34 -30.63 -3.08
C SER A 131 -2.36 -31.17 -1.64
N ARG A 132 -1.37 -31.99 -1.27
CA ARG A 132 -1.05 -32.36 0.12
C ARG A 132 0.40 -32.12 0.52
N GLU A 133 1.33 -31.68 -0.34
CA GLU A 133 2.78 -31.54 -0.09
C GLU A 133 3.21 -30.18 -0.69
N THR A 134 3.74 -29.14 -0.06
CA THR A 134 4.59 -28.94 1.11
C THR A 134 4.44 -27.48 1.57
N ALA A 135 4.67 -27.21 2.86
CA ALA A 135 4.88 -25.86 3.38
C ALA A 135 6.29 -25.29 3.03
N SER A 136 6.93 -25.77 1.95
CA SER A 136 8.35 -25.50 1.69
C SER A 136 8.82 -25.61 0.23
N GLY A 137 7.92 -25.58 -0.77
CA GLY A 137 8.21 -25.41 -2.21
C GLY A 137 9.61 -24.92 -2.59
N ARG A 138 10.37 -25.72 -3.32
CA ARG A 138 11.62 -25.26 -3.92
C ARG A 138 11.74 -25.99 -5.24
N GLY A 139 12.19 -25.30 -6.29
CA GLY A 139 12.94 -26.00 -7.34
C GLY A 139 14.06 -26.82 -6.71
N PRO A 140 14.58 -27.86 -7.37
CA PRO A 140 15.28 -28.99 -6.76
C PRO A 140 16.42 -28.52 -5.84
N THR A 141 16.12 -28.43 -4.55
CA THR A 141 17.11 -28.51 -3.49
C THR A 141 16.96 -29.91 -2.98
N ASP A 142 18.01 -30.69 -3.20
CA ASP A 142 18.01 -32.12 -3.06
C ASP A 142 18.02 -32.58 -1.60
N LEU A 143 17.24 -31.92 -0.72
CA LEU A 143 17.19 -32.27 0.71
C LEU A 143 16.63 -33.68 0.91
N PHE A 144 15.72 -34.12 0.03
CA PHE A 144 15.21 -35.49 0.03
C PHE A 144 16.25 -36.49 -0.45
N ALA A 145 16.98 -36.28 -1.57
CA ALA A 145 18.03 -37.24 -1.92
C ALA A 145 19.28 -37.10 -1.05
N LEU A 146 19.50 -35.95 -0.40
CA LEU A 146 20.50 -35.81 0.65
C LEU A 146 20.09 -36.60 1.89
N ALA A 147 18.81 -36.60 2.27
CA ALA A 147 18.29 -37.45 3.34
C ALA A 147 18.42 -38.94 2.98
N ASP A 148 18.11 -39.33 1.74
CA ASP A 148 18.32 -40.70 1.25
C ASP A 148 19.80 -41.08 1.26
N SER A 149 20.68 -40.24 0.71
CA SER A 149 22.13 -40.48 0.67
C SER A 149 22.72 -40.60 2.08
N LEU A 150 22.27 -39.79 3.03
CA LEU A 150 22.66 -39.92 4.43
C LEU A 150 22.13 -41.21 5.05
N ALA A 151 20.89 -41.60 4.75
CA ALA A 151 20.33 -42.85 5.22
C ALA A 151 21.11 -44.07 4.70
N ASP A 152 21.51 -44.06 3.42
CA ASP A 152 22.30 -45.11 2.79
C ASP A 152 23.69 -45.24 3.42
N VAL A 153 24.35 -44.12 3.70
CA VAL A 153 25.70 -44.10 4.29
C VAL A 153 25.69 -44.45 5.79
N ILE A 154 24.68 -44.00 6.53
CA ILE A 154 24.61 -44.16 7.98
C ILE A 154 23.94 -45.50 8.35
N GLY A 155 23.07 -46.04 7.49
CA GLY A 155 22.32 -47.27 7.73
C GLY A 155 21.14 -47.08 8.70
N GLY A 156 20.52 -45.89 8.71
CA GLY A 156 19.39 -45.56 9.57
C GLY A 156 18.50 -44.50 8.93
N ALA A 157 17.20 -44.52 9.24
CA ALA A 157 16.24 -43.63 8.62
C ALA A 157 16.46 -42.17 9.06
N VAL A 158 16.51 -41.24 8.11
CA VAL A 158 16.86 -39.83 8.34
C VAL A 158 15.62 -38.93 8.29
N THR A 159 15.58 -37.92 9.17
CA THR A 159 14.73 -36.72 9.05
C THR A 159 15.58 -35.46 9.18
N ILE A 160 15.30 -34.47 8.33
CA ILE A 160 15.91 -33.14 8.39
C ILE A 160 14.83 -32.18 8.84
N GLU A 161 15.12 -31.40 9.87
CA GLU A 161 14.14 -30.56 10.57
C GLU A 161 14.65 -29.12 10.69
N ASP A 162 13.73 -28.15 10.72
CA ASP A 162 14.03 -26.74 10.99
C ASP A 162 14.23 -26.47 12.50
N ARG A 163 14.50 -25.20 12.85
CA ARG A 163 14.65 -24.76 14.25
C ARG A 163 13.39 -24.95 15.13
N HIS A 164 12.21 -25.14 14.53
CA HIS A 164 10.93 -25.33 15.20
C HIS A 164 10.46 -26.79 15.18
N SER A 165 11.36 -27.72 14.83
CA SER A 165 11.10 -29.15 14.68
C SER A 165 10.04 -29.46 13.61
N ARG A 166 9.92 -28.63 12.57
CA ARG A 166 9.14 -28.93 11.36
C ARG A 166 9.99 -29.73 10.39
N VAL A 167 9.41 -30.77 9.80
CA VAL A 167 10.13 -31.67 8.87
C VAL A 167 10.32 -30.96 7.53
N LEU A 168 11.59 -30.81 7.13
CA LEU A 168 12.00 -30.24 5.84
C LEU A 168 12.21 -31.33 4.78
N ALA A 169 12.75 -32.49 5.19
CA ALA A 169 12.94 -33.65 4.33
C ALA A 169 13.07 -34.94 5.15
N TYR A 170 12.88 -36.10 4.52
CA TYR A 170 13.05 -37.40 5.14
C TYR A 170 13.48 -38.46 4.11
N SER A 171 14.14 -39.52 4.56
CA SER A 171 14.55 -40.63 3.70
C SER A 171 13.41 -41.61 3.38
N ARG A 172 13.42 -42.23 2.19
CA ARG A 172 12.39 -43.16 1.70
C ARG A 172 12.33 -44.52 2.41
N SER A 173 13.43 -44.99 2.98
CA SER A 173 13.48 -46.32 3.62
C SER A 173 12.53 -46.42 4.82
N GLN A 174 11.55 -47.33 4.76
CA GLN A 174 10.57 -47.62 5.82
C GLN A 174 10.99 -48.78 6.73
N GLU A 175 11.95 -49.61 6.33
CA GLU A 175 12.35 -50.84 7.06
C GLU A 175 13.07 -50.56 8.40
N ALA A 176 13.40 -49.30 8.70
CA ALA A 176 14.09 -48.85 9.92
C ALA A 176 13.33 -47.74 10.69
N GLY A 177 12.03 -47.55 10.44
CA GLY A 177 11.23 -46.46 11.05
C GLY A 177 10.51 -46.87 12.35
N ASP A 178 10.60 -46.02 13.39
CA ASP A 178 9.81 -46.16 14.61
C ASP A 178 8.46 -45.41 14.50
N PRO A 179 7.44 -45.75 15.35
CA PRO A 179 6.16 -45.04 15.36
C PRO A 179 6.30 -43.52 15.53
N ALA A 180 7.26 -43.06 16.34
CA ALA A 180 7.58 -41.65 16.50
C ALA A 180 7.99 -40.97 15.18
N ARG A 181 8.74 -41.66 14.31
CA ARG A 181 9.11 -41.17 12.97
C ARG A 181 7.89 -40.97 12.09
N LEU A 182 7.05 -42.00 12.03
CA LEU A 182 5.87 -42.02 11.19
C LEU A 182 4.95 -40.88 11.56
N GLU A 183 4.71 -40.68 12.86
CA GLU A 183 3.91 -39.56 13.36
C GLU A 183 4.55 -38.20 13.04
N THR A 184 5.88 -38.08 13.19
CA THR A 184 6.62 -36.85 12.86
C THR A 184 6.54 -36.50 11.38
N ILE A 185 6.65 -37.50 10.49
CA ILE A 185 6.56 -37.33 9.04
C ILE A 185 5.12 -36.98 8.63
N LEU A 186 4.14 -37.74 9.11
CA LEU A 186 2.72 -37.53 8.79
C LEU A 186 2.21 -36.19 9.32
N GLY A 187 2.62 -35.82 10.55
CA GLY A 187 2.30 -34.53 11.18
C GLY A 187 3.16 -33.37 10.69
N ARG A 188 4.18 -33.64 9.86
CA ARG A 188 5.19 -32.66 9.36
C ARG A 188 5.89 -31.85 10.43
N ARG A 189 5.83 -32.32 11.67
CA ARG A 189 6.39 -31.68 12.83
C ARG A 189 6.54 -32.73 13.91
N VAL A 190 7.57 -32.59 14.73
CA VAL A 190 7.71 -33.42 15.94
C VAL A 190 6.50 -33.16 16.86
N PRO A 191 5.74 -34.22 17.22
CA PRO A 191 4.59 -34.14 18.13
C PRO A 191 4.93 -33.41 19.44
N ASP A 192 3.98 -32.67 20.00
CA ASP A 192 4.18 -31.87 21.22
C ASP A 192 4.76 -32.72 22.37
N ARG A 193 4.23 -33.94 22.56
CA ARG A 193 4.72 -34.90 23.56
C ARG A 193 6.22 -35.23 23.43
N LEU A 194 6.72 -35.42 22.21
CA LEU A 194 8.12 -35.74 21.96
C LEU A 194 9.00 -34.51 22.11
N ARG A 195 8.49 -33.34 21.74
CA ARG A 195 9.19 -32.07 21.92
C ARG A 195 9.39 -31.77 23.40
N GLU A 196 8.36 -31.97 24.22
CA GLU A 196 8.44 -31.83 25.67
C GLU A 196 9.44 -32.81 26.27
N LEU A 197 9.43 -34.07 25.82
CA LEU A 197 10.41 -35.08 26.22
C LEU A 197 11.85 -34.62 25.91
N PHE A 198 12.12 -34.20 24.68
CA PHE A 198 13.43 -33.71 24.25
C PHE A 198 13.87 -32.45 24.99
N GLN A 199 12.91 -31.57 25.33
CA GLN A 199 13.16 -30.39 26.16
C GLN A 199 13.57 -30.79 27.58
N GLN A 200 12.81 -31.69 28.23
CA GLN A 200 13.08 -32.17 29.59
C GLN A 200 14.41 -32.93 29.69
N GLN A 201 14.75 -33.72 28.67
CA GLN A 201 16.04 -34.43 28.57
C GLN A 201 17.21 -33.52 28.13
N GLY A 202 16.97 -32.21 27.96
CA GLY A 202 17.98 -31.23 27.56
C GLY A 202 18.59 -31.49 26.19
N VAL A 203 17.90 -32.22 25.30
CA VAL A 203 18.39 -32.56 23.95
C VAL A 203 18.54 -31.29 23.12
N PHE A 204 17.51 -30.43 23.08
CA PHE A 204 17.57 -29.17 22.34
C PHE A 204 18.64 -28.22 22.89
N ALA A 205 18.80 -28.15 24.21
CA ALA A 205 19.87 -27.35 24.84
C ALA A 205 21.26 -27.86 24.44
N ARG A 206 21.46 -29.19 24.37
CA ARG A 206 22.71 -29.79 23.89
C ARG A 206 22.95 -29.51 22.41
N LEU A 207 21.95 -29.72 21.56
CA LEU A 207 22.04 -29.37 20.12
C LEU A 207 22.28 -27.87 19.92
N ALA A 208 21.78 -27.02 20.82
CA ALA A 208 22.04 -25.57 20.82
C ALA A 208 23.47 -25.20 21.27
N ALA A 209 24.14 -26.04 22.06
CA ALA A 209 25.46 -25.78 22.63
C ALA A 209 26.63 -26.47 21.90
N THR A 210 26.40 -27.63 21.27
CA THR A 210 27.46 -28.42 20.60
C THR A 210 27.19 -28.64 19.11
N HIS A 211 28.26 -28.91 18.36
CA HIS A 211 28.23 -29.36 16.96
C HIS A 211 28.36 -30.88 16.84
N GLN A 212 28.60 -31.59 17.95
CA GLN A 212 28.74 -33.05 17.95
C GLN A 212 27.37 -33.74 17.94
N PRO A 213 27.22 -34.87 17.23
CA PRO A 213 26.03 -35.71 17.32
C PRO A 213 25.69 -36.11 18.76
N VAL A 214 24.41 -36.01 19.12
CA VAL A 214 23.84 -36.28 20.44
C VAL A 214 22.93 -37.50 20.33
N PHE A 215 23.21 -38.54 21.12
CA PHE A 215 22.35 -39.72 21.19
C PHE A 215 21.19 -39.50 22.16
N VAL A 216 20.01 -39.94 21.73
CA VAL A 216 18.75 -39.97 22.47
C VAL A 216 18.35 -41.44 22.63
N PRO A 217 18.31 -41.96 23.88
CA PRO A 217 17.94 -43.35 24.15
C PRO A 217 16.51 -43.69 23.71
N ALA A 218 16.24 -44.98 23.54
CA ALA A 218 14.90 -45.49 23.28
C ALA A 218 13.91 -45.12 24.39
N ASP A 219 12.67 -44.84 24.01
CA ASP A 219 11.54 -44.62 24.90
C ASP A 219 10.30 -45.31 24.31
N ALA A 220 10.03 -46.52 24.83
CA ALA A 220 8.89 -47.33 24.40
C ALA A 220 7.54 -46.66 24.67
N GLY A 221 7.43 -45.82 25.71
CA GLY A 221 6.19 -45.10 26.04
C GLY A 221 5.81 -44.06 24.99
N ASN A 222 6.80 -43.53 24.27
CA ASN A 222 6.62 -42.56 23.20
C ASN A 222 6.88 -43.12 21.79
N GLY A 223 7.04 -44.44 21.66
CA GLY A 223 7.26 -45.11 20.37
C GLY A 223 8.60 -44.77 19.71
N LEU A 224 9.63 -44.48 20.50
CA LEU A 224 10.96 -44.08 20.04
C LEU A 224 11.96 -45.24 20.24
N THR A 225 12.64 -45.69 19.18
CA THR A 225 13.58 -46.83 19.26
C THR A 225 15.01 -46.43 19.59
N GLY A 226 15.28 -45.12 19.68
CA GLY A 226 16.61 -44.55 19.86
C GLY A 226 17.03 -43.77 18.61
N ARG A 227 17.69 -42.62 18.80
CA ARG A 227 18.02 -41.69 17.70
C ARG A 227 19.32 -40.94 17.95
N MET A 228 20.06 -40.67 16.89
CA MET A 228 21.18 -39.73 16.92
C MET A 228 20.73 -38.42 16.24
N ALA A 229 21.02 -37.29 16.86
CA ALA A 229 20.67 -35.96 16.35
C ALA A 229 21.92 -35.09 16.22
N VAL A 230 22.02 -34.28 15.18
CA VAL A 230 23.12 -33.30 15.03
C VAL A 230 22.56 -31.95 14.61
N SER A 231 23.15 -30.87 15.14
CA SER A 231 22.74 -29.51 14.80
C SER A 231 23.21 -29.12 13.39
N VAL A 232 22.33 -28.51 12.60
CA VAL A 232 22.65 -27.91 11.30
C VAL A 232 22.91 -26.43 11.50
N ARG A 233 24.11 -25.94 11.17
CA ARG A 233 24.56 -24.59 11.53
C ARG A 233 25.34 -23.90 10.42
N ALA A 234 25.25 -22.58 10.41
CA ALA A 234 26.09 -21.68 9.63
C ALA A 234 26.80 -20.70 10.57
N GLY A 235 28.11 -20.90 10.78
CA GLY A 235 28.84 -20.17 11.82
C GLY A 235 28.23 -20.41 13.21
N ARG A 236 27.77 -19.35 13.88
CA ARG A 236 27.12 -19.43 15.20
C ARG A 236 25.61 -19.67 15.12
N GLU A 237 25.00 -19.53 13.94
CA GLU A 237 23.56 -19.61 13.75
C GLU A 237 23.09 -21.07 13.63
N LEU A 238 22.03 -21.42 14.37
CA LEU A 238 21.34 -22.71 14.28
C LEU A 238 20.24 -22.64 13.23
N LEU A 239 20.38 -23.42 12.16
CA LEU A 239 19.42 -23.46 11.05
C LEU A 239 18.40 -24.59 11.20
N GLY A 240 18.77 -25.68 11.90
CA GLY A 240 17.93 -26.85 12.06
C GLY A 240 18.67 -28.04 12.67
N SER A 241 18.20 -29.25 12.40
CA SER A 241 18.80 -30.49 12.89
C SER A 241 18.61 -31.65 11.91
N VAL A 242 19.52 -32.63 11.96
CA VAL A 242 19.38 -33.91 11.27
C VAL A 242 19.24 -35.00 12.33
N TRP A 243 18.22 -35.84 12.18
CA TRP A 243 17.93 -36.96 13.06
C TRP A 243 18.05 -38.26 12.30
N VAL A 244 18.60 -39.27 12.96
CA VAL A 244 18.78 -40.62 12.41
C VAL A 244 18.26 -41.63 13.42
N SER A 245 17.36 -42.52 13.00
CA SER A 245 16.93 -43.66 13.81
C SER A 245 18.11 -44.63 14.03
N CYS A 246 18.43 -44.94 15.29
CA CYS A 246 19.45 -45.91 15.68
C CYS A 246 19.24 -46.41 17.12
N ASP A 247 19.29 -47.72 17.32
CA ASP A 247 19.14 -48.39 18.62
C ASP A 247 20.31 -48.15 19.58
N ALA A 248 21.50 -47.86 19.05
CA ALA A 248 22.70 -47.55 19.81
C ALA A 248 23.44 -46.31 19.25
N PRO A 249 24.31 -45.65 20.05
CA PRO A 249 25.10 -44.51 19.57
C PRO A 249 25.95 -44.87 18.34
N LEU A 250 25.79 -44.10 17.26
CA LEU A 250 26.65 -44.19 16.08
C LEU A 250 28.11 -43.90 16.44
N THR A 251 29.02 -44.72 15.92
CA THR A 251 30.47 -44.60 16.13
C THR A 251 31.24 -44.64 14.81
N GLY A 252 32.51 -44.21 14.83
CA GLY A 252 33.43 -44.34 13.70
C GLY A 252 32.99 -43.59 12.44
N ALA A 253 32.94 -44.28 11.30
CA ALA A 253 32.62 -43.69 10.00
C ALA A 253 31.19 -43.13 9.94
N ARG A 254 30.21 -43.81 10.55
CA ARG A 254 28.80 -43.39 10.57
C ARG A 254 28.59 -42.10 11.37
N HIS A 255 29.30 -41.96 12.50
CA HIS A 255 29.28 -40.74 13.30
C HIS A 255 29.85 -39.53 12.53
N ARG A 256 30.98 -39.73 11.80
CA ARG A 256 31.56 -38.67 10.96
C ARG A 256 30.65 -38.31 9.78
N ALA A 257 30.07 -39.30 9.12
CA ALA A 257 29.14 -39.09 8.01
C ALA A 257 27.92 -38.24 8.42
N LEU A 258 27.36 -38.44 9.61
CA LEU A 258 26.27 -37.61 10.13
C LEU A 258 26.71 -36.15 10.36
N ALA A 259 27.89 -35.94 10.96
CA ALA A 259 28.43 -34.60 11.20
C ALA A 259 28.80 -33.87 9.89
N ASP A 260 29.37 -34.58 8.91
CA ASP A 260 29.65 -34.06 7.57
C ASP A 260 28.36 -33.74 6.81
N GLY A 261 27.39 -34.65 6.88
CA GLY A 261 26.05 -34.48 6.33
C GLY A 261 25.35 -33.23 6.82
N ALA A 262 25.42 -32.95 8.11
CA ALA A 262 24.85 -31.73 8.70
C ALA A 262 25.43 -30.44 8.11
N ARG A 263 26.73 -30.43 7.75
CA ARG A 263 27.34 -29.27 7.07
C ARG A 263 26.81 -29.10 5.65
N THR A 264 26.65 -30.20 4.91
CA THR A 264 26.04 -30.16 3.57
C THR A 264 24.60 -29.67 3.64
N VAL A 265 23.80 -30.19 4.59
CA VAL A 265 22.43 -29.71 4.83
C VAL A 265 22.43 -28.20 5.13
N ALA A 266 23.37 -27.70 5.93
CA ALA A 266 23.47 -26.26 6.22
C ALA A 266 23.64 -25.41 4.96
N LEU A 267 24.47 -25.83 4.01
CA LEU A 267 24.65 -25.12 2.74
C LEU A 267 23.35 -25.07 1.91
N HIS A 268 22.59 -26.18 1.88
CA HIS A 268 21.30 -26.22 1.20
C HIS A 268 20.24 -25.34 1.89
N LEU A 269 20.23 -25.30 3.23
CA LEU A 269 19.35 -24.42 3.98
C LEU A 269 19.69 -22.94 3.79
N LEU A 270 20.98 -22.58 3.80
CA LEU A 270 21.44 -21.22 3.51
C LEU A 270 21.07 -20.77 2.10
N ARG A 271 21.34 -21.61 1.09
CA ARG A 271 21.02 -21.31 -0.31
C ARG A 271 19.54 -21.01 -0.47
N SER A 272 18.68 -21.81 0.15
CA SER A 272 17.26 -21.55 0.07
C SER A 272 16.82 -20.32 0.85
N ARG A 273 17.42 -20.03 2.01
CA ARG A 273 17.08 -18.82 2.76
C ARG A 273 17.37 -17.58 1.91
N ALA A 274 18.55 -17.53 1.28
CA ALA A 274 18.92 -16.44 0.38
C ALA A 274 17.96 -16.29 -0.81
N SER A 275 17.50 -17.40 -1.41
CA SER A 275 16.48 -17.34 -2.47
C SER A 275 15.12 -16.84 -1.95
N ALA A 276 14.69 -17.26 -0.76
CA ALA A 276 13.44 -16.82 -0.15
C ALA A 276 13.49 -15.35 0.30
N ASP A 277 14.65 -14.87 0.76
CA ASP A 277 14.89 -13.45 1.03
C ASP A 277 14.78 -12.62 -0.26
N LEU A 278 15.38 -13.09 -1.36
CA LEU A 278 15.32 -12.42 -2.66
C LEU A 278 13.88 -12.39 -3.23
N GLU A 279 13.13 -13.49 -3.13
CA GLU A 279 11.72 -13.53 -3.54
C GLU A 279 10.87 -12.55 -2.72
N ARG A 280 11.06 -12.53 -1.38
CA ARG A 280 10.39 -11.56 -0.50
C ARG A 280 10.74 -10.12 -0.84
N GLN A 281 11.99 -9.85 -1.19
CA GLN A 281 12.42 -8.51 -1.60
C GLN A 281 11.75 -8.09 -2.91
N VAL A 282 11.76 -8.96 -3.93
CA VAL A 282 11.10 -8.69 -5.21
C VAL A 282 9.59 -8.49 -5.03
N GLU A 283 8.94 -9.34 -4.22
CA GLU A 283 7.52 -9.18 -3.87
C GLU A 283 7.28 -7.84 -3.17
N SER A 284 8.08 -7.53 -2.15
CA SER A 284 7.93 -6.29 -1.38
C SER A 284 8.04 -5.06 -2.27
N ASP A 285 9.01 -5.02 -3.20
CA ASP A 285 9.21 -3.93 -4.15
C ASP A 285 8.05 -3.79 -5.15
N LEU A 286 7.44 -4.91 -5.55
CA LEU A 286 6.28 -4.91 -6.45
C LEU A 286 5.01 -4.46 -5.71
N VAL A 287 4.79 -4.93 -4.48
CA VAL A 287 3.66 -4.52 -3.64
C VAL A 287 3.74 -3.03 -3.31
N ILE A 288 4.93 -2.51 -2.93
CA ILE A 288 5.12 -1.07 -2.66
C ILE A 288 4.72 -0.24 -3.88
N ARG A 289 5.16 -0.62 -5.09
CA ARG A 289 4.80 0.08 -6.33
C ARG A 289 3.29 0.12 -6.59
N LEU A 290 2.57 -0.98 -6.32
CA LEU A 290 1.12 -1.00 -6.44
C LEU A 290 0.44 -0.07 -5.43
N LEU A 291 0.94 -0.06 -4.19
CA LEU A 291 0.39 0.76 -3.11
C LEU A 291 0.72 2.25 -3.25
N GLU A 292 1.78 2.60 -3.99
CA GLU A 292 2.17 3.99 -4.29
C GLU A 292 1.59 4.52 -5.60
N GLY A 293 1.05 3.65 -6.46
CA GLY A 293 0.39 4.00 -7.71
C GLY A 293 1.33 4.08 -8.91
N SER A 294 1.76 2.92 -9.44
CA SER A 294 2.61 2.83 -10.64
C SER A 294 1.83 2.75 -11.97
N ALA A 295 2.43 3.25 -13.05
CA ALA A 295 1.84 3.23 -14.40
C ALA A 295 1.70 1.82 -15.02
N ASP A 296 2.40 0.82 -14.48
CA ASP A 296 2.46 -0.57 -14.95
C ASP A 296 1.70 -1.55 -14.04
N ALA A 297 0.74 -1.08 -13.25
CA ALA A 297 0.10 -1.84 -12.18
C ALA A 297 -0.50 -3.19 -12.64
N ALA A 298 -1.10 -3.26 -13.83
CA ALA A 298 -1.62 -4.51 -14.39
C ALA A 298 -0.52 -5.56 -14.65
N THR A 299 0.65 -5.13 -15.15
CA THR A 299 1.81 -6.01 -15.34
C THR A 299 2.39 -6.46 -14.01
N VAL A 300 2.43 -5.58 -13.01
CA VAL A 300 2.91 -5.89 -11.66
C VAL A 300 2.01 -6.91 -10.96
N ILE A 301 0.68 -6.78 -11.07
CA ILE A 301 -0.29 -7.77 -10.55
C ILE A 301 -0.08 -9.15 -11.16
N SER A 302 0.13 -9.21 -12.49
CA SER A 302 0.42 -10.47 -13.17
C SER A 302 1.72 -11.11 -12.68
N ARG A 303 2.79 -10.33 -12.48
CA ARG A 303 4.07 -10.81 -11.92
C ARG A 303 3.94 -11.32 -10.48
N LEU A 304 3.06 -10.70 -9.70
CA LEU A 304 2.73 -11.15 -8.35
C LEU A 304 1.84 -12.41 -8.35
N GLY A 305 1.29 -12.81 -9.49
CA GLY A 305 0.39 -13.97 -9.59
C GLY A 305 -0.91 -13.78 -8.81
N LEU A 306 -1.37 -12.54 -8.64
CA LEU A 306 -2.66 -12.23 -8.03
C LEU A 306 -3.76 -12.27 -9.09
N ALA A 307 -4.90 -12.87 -8.75
CA ALA A 307 -6.04 -12.92 -9.64
C ALA A 307 -6.61 -11.51 -9.89
N PRO A 308 -7.01 -11.16 -11.14
CA PRO A 308 -7.58 -9.86 -11.47
C PRO A 308 -9.05 -9.78 -11.02
N GLN A 309 -9.26 -9.75 -9.71
CA GLN A 309 -10.55 -9.58 -9.05
C GLN A 309 -10.48 -8.41 -8.06
N ALA A 310 -11.61 -8.05 -7.45
CA ALA A 310 -11.62 -7.05 -6.39
C ALA A 310 -10.64 -7.44 -5.26
N MET A 311 -9.79 -6.49 -4.88
CA MET A 311 -8.76 -6.65 -3.86
C MET A 311 -9.00 -5.70 -2.70
N ARG A 312 -8.55 -6.07 -1.51
CA ARG A 312 -8.52 -5.20 -0.34
C ARG A 312 -7.08 -5.05 0.12
N VAL A 313 -6.71 -3.83 0.51
CA VAL A 313 -5.47 -3.58 1.24
C VAL A 313 -5.74 -3.77 2.73
N ILE A 314 -4.87 -4.52 3.40
CA ILE A 314 -4.90 -4.73 4.85
C ILE A 314 -3.64 -4.08 5.41
N ALA A 315 -3.81 -3.21 6.40
CA ALA A 315 -2.72 -2.60 7.15
C ALA A 315 -2.68 -3.22 8.56
N VAL A 316 -1.51 -3.72 8.98
CA VAL A 316 -1.33 -4.42 10.26
C VAL A 316 -0.16 -3.83 11.04
N ARG A 317 -0.39 -3.59 12.34
CA ARG A 317 0.63 -3.26 13.32
C ARG A 317 0.60 -4.24 14.48
N THR A 318 1.77 -4.49 15.04
CA THR A 318 1.91 -5.38 16.19
C THR A 318 2.59 -4.67 17.34
N HIS A 319 2.20 -5.03 18.56
CA HIS A 319 2.70 -4.41 19.78
C HIS A 319 2.95 -5.50 20.83
N SER A 320 4.10 -5.41 21.52
CA SER A 320 4.41 -6.18 22.74
C SER A 320 5.18 -5.29 23.72
N THR A 321 5.27 -5.73 24.98
CA THR A 321 5.92 -4.99 26.08
C THR A 321 7.44 -4.86 25.92
N ASP A 322 8.08 -5.76 25.17
CA ASP A 322 9.54 -5.86 25.11
C ASP A 322 10.18 -5.20 23.87
N ASP A 323 9.56 -5.29 22.68
CA ASP A 323 10.05 -4.63 21.45
C ASP A 323 8.99 -4.63 20.33
N ARG A 324 8.68 -3.46 19.76
CA ARG A 324 7.72 -3.32 18.64
C ARG A 324 8.27 -3.76 17.29
N HIS A 325 9.57 -3.58 17.04
CA HIS A 325 10.15 -3.91 15.74
C HIS A 325 10.28 -5.42 15.57
N ALA A 326 10.63 -6.14 16.65
CA ALA A 326 10.73 -7.59 16.64
C ALA A 326 9.40 -8.27 16.33
N THR A 327 8.29 -7.80 16.91
CA THR A 327 6.96 -8.38 16.65
C THR A 327 6.47 -8.14 15.23
N LEU A 328 6.82 -6.99 14.65
CA LEU A 328 6.44 -6.67 13.28
C LEU A 328 7.20 -7.54 12.27
N LEU A 329 8.49 -7.78 12.51
CA LEU A 329 9.29 -8.71 11.70
C LEU A 329 8.75 -10.14 11.80
N LEU A 330 8.33 -10.59 12.98
CA LEU A 330 7.67 -11.88 13.15
C LEU A 330 6.36 -11.97 12.36
N ALA A 331 5.52 -10.92 12.42
CA ALA A 331 4.29 -10.86 11.64
C ALA A 331 4.55 -10.89 10.14
N PHE A 332 5.59 -10.18 9.66
CA PHE A 332 6.00 -10.25 8.26
C PHE A 332 6.52 -11.63 7.88
N GLU A 333 7.33 -12.29 8.72
CA GLU A 333 7.77 -13.67 8.51
C GLU A 333 6.55 -14.59 8.37
N GLN A 334 5.55 -14.48 9.25
CA GLN A 334 4.31 -15.27 9.15
C GLN A 334 3.49 -14.95 7.89
N ALA A 335 3.29 -13.66 7.58
CA ALA A 335 2.52 -13.23 6.41
C ALA A 335 3.18 -13.60 5.06
N THR A 336 4.49 -13.86 5.08
CA THR A 336 5.28 -14.32 3.92
C THR A 336 5.67 -15.78 4.01
N THR A 337 5.18 -16.53 5.01
CA THR A 337 5.43 -17.96 5.13
C THR A 337 4.65 -18.71 4.04
N GLY A 338 5.34 -19.54 3.27
CA GLY A 338 4.78 -20.27 2.11
C GLY A 338 5.11 -19.63 0.76
N PHE A 339 4.78 -20.33 -0.33
CA PHE A 339 5.14 -19.90 -1.68
C PHE A 339 4.24 -18.79 -2.16
N GLY A 340 4.78 -17.78 -2.86
CA GLY A 340 4.01 -16.63 -3.36
C GLY A 340 2.64 -17.04 -3.92
N TRP A 341 2.61 -17.97 -4.87
CA TRP A 341 1.40 -18.47 -5.53
C TRP A 341 0.44 -19.31 -4.65
N SER A 342 0.89 -19.81 -3.50
CA SER A 342 0.04 -20.49 -2.50
C SER A 342 -0.56 -19.55 -1.46
N ARG A 343 0.04 -18.36 -1.30
CA ARG A 343 -0.43 -17.34 -0.36
C ARG A 343 -1.60 -16.59 -0.99
N PRO A 344 -2.70 -16.40 -0.25
CA PRO A 344 -3.87 -15.71 -0.77
C PRO A 344 -3.56 -14.24 -1.06
N GLY A 345 -2.59 -13.61 -0.37
CA GLY A 345 -2.19 -12.22 -0.59
C GLY A 345 -0.67 -12.03 -0.77
N ARG A 346 -0.27 -10.79 -1.07
CA ARG A 346 1.15 -10.37 -1.17
C ARG A 346 1.43 -9.27 -0.16
N SER A 347 2.55 -9.41 0.53
CA SER A 347 2.82 -8.62 1.74
C SER A 347 4.13 -7.85 1.61
N THR A 348 4.16 -6.67 2.21
CA THR A 348 5.37 -5.85 2.31
C THR A 348 5.43 -5.17 3.66
N LEU A 349 6.64 -4.84 4.11
CA LEU A 349 6.85 -3.94 5.23
C LEU A 349 7.16 -2.54 4.71
N LEU A 350 6.38 -1.56 5.12
CA LEU A 350 6.61 -0.16 4.79
C LEU A 350 6.52 0.69 6.06
N GLY A 351 7.66 1.21 6.49
CA GLY A 351 7.78 1.89 7.79
C GLY A 351 7.55 0.91 8.95
N ASP A 352 6.58 1.22 9.80
CA ASP A 352 6.18 0.41 10.96
C ASP A 352 4.90 -0.39 10.72
N THR A 353 4.48 -0.54 9.47
CA THR A 353 3.23 -1.21 9.10
C THR A 353 3.49 -2.34 8.10
N LEU A 354 2.86 -3.48 8.36
CA LEU A 354 2.74 -4.60 7.42
C LEU A 354 1.53 -4.34 6.53
N TYR A 355 1.75 -4.25 5.23
CA TYR A 355 0.67 -4.15 4.25
C TYR A 355 0.51 -5.47 3.50
N THR A 356 -0.73 -5.90 3.30
CA THR A 356 -1.08 -7.06 2.48
C THR A 356 -2.14 -6.70 1.45
N ILE A 357 -1.87 -6.98 0.19
CA ILE A 357 -2.87 -6.95 -0.89
C ILE A 357 -3.52 -8.33 -0.95
N LEU A 358 -4.82 -8.40 -0.69
CA LEU A 358 -5.59 -9.64 -0.65
C LEU A 358 -6.70 -9.60 -1.73
N PRO A 359 -6.76 -10.54 -2.69
CA PRO A 359 -7.90 -10.72 -3.59
C PRO A 359 -9.14 -11.17 -2.80
N ALA A 360 -9.93 -10.21 -2.37
CA ALA A 360 -11.12 -10.42 -1.58
C ALA A 360 -12.10 -9.25 -1.81
N GLU A 361 -13.34 -9.59 -2.16
CA GLU A 361 -14.43 -8.63 -2.23
C GLU A 361 -15.02 -8.35 -0.84
N HIS A 362 -15.15 -9.37 -0.01
CA HIS A 362 -15.81 -9.26 1.30
C HIS A 362 -14.80 -9.03 2.43
N ALA A 363 -15.12 -8.15 3.37
CA ALA A 363 -14.28 -7.85 4.53
C ALA A 363 -14.01 -9.07 5.42
N GLU A 364 -14.95 -10.03 5.46
CA GLU A 364 -14.82 -11.25 6.26
C GLU A 364 -13.59 -12.08 5.87
N ALA A 365 -13.25 -12.15 4.59
CA ALA A 365 -12.05 -12.86 4.13
C ALA A 365 -10.76 -12.18 4.64
N ALA A 366 -10.75 -10.85 4.70
CA ALA A 366 -9.64 -10.09 5.27
C ALA A 366 -9.55 -10.28 6.80
N ARG A 367 -10.67 -10.31 7.51
CA ARG A 367 -10.71 -10.63 8.96
C ARG A 367 -10.23 -12.05 9.25
N GLN A 368 -10.63 -13.02 8.44
CA GLN A 368 -10.16 -14.40 8.58
C GLN A 368 -8.64 -14.48 8.36
N TRP A 369 -8.11 -13.77 7.37
CA TRP A 369 -6.67 -13.69 7.13
C TRP A 369 -5.92 -13.09 8.33
N ILE A 370 -6.43 -11.98 8.91
CA ILE A 370 -5.87 -11.37 10.13
C ILE A 370 -5.94 -12.33 11.32
N THR A 371 -7.04 -13.07 11.47
CA THR A 371 -7.23 -14.05 12.56
C THR A 371 -6.22 -15.20 12.46
N VAL A 372 -5.96 -15.71 11.26
CA VAL A 372 -4.92 -16.72 11.03
C VAL A 372 -3.54 -16.16 11.36
N LEU A 373 -3.23 -14.94 10.89
CA LEU A 373 -1.96 -14.27 11.20
C LEU A 373 -1.77 -14.11 12.73
N HIS A 374 -2.80 -13.66 13.44
CA HIS A 374 -2.78 -13.51 14.89
C HIS A 374 -2.60 -14.85 15.61
N GLY A 375 -3.24 -15.92 15.14
CA GLY A 375 -3.13 -17.26 15.73
C GLY A 375 -1.74 -17.89 15.63
N GLU A 376 -0.95 -17.48 14.64
CA GLU A 376 0.44 -17.94 14.46
C GLU A 376 1.47 -17.09 15.25
N LEU A 377 1.05 -15.97 15.84
CA LEU A 377 1.91 -15.11 16.66
C LEU A 377 1.88 -15.52 18.15
N PRO A 378 2.96 -15.23 18.92
CA PRO A 378 2.98 -15.50 20.35
C PRO A 378 1.82 -14.80 21.09
N ALA A 379 1.27 -15.45 22.11
CA ALA A 379 0.08 -14.98 22.83
C ALA A 379 0.20 -13.58 23.46
N GLN A 380 1.43 -13.10 23.70
CA GLN A 380 1.72 -11.76 24.22
C GLN A 380 1.79 -10.65 23.15
N VAL A 381 1.58 -10.97 21.87
CA VAL A 381 1.59 -10.00 20.77
C VAL A 381 0.17 -9.52 20.50
N CYS A 382 -0.07 -8.22 20.68
CA CYS A 382 -1.32 -7.60 20.27
C CYS A 382 -1.23 -7.20 18.79
N VAL A 383 -2.28 -7.49 18.02
CA VAL A 383 -2.40 -7.12 16.61
C VAL A 383 -3.49 -6.07 16.45
N ALA A 384 -3.15 -4.92 15.88
CA ALA A 384 -4.09 -3.94 15.37
C ALA A 384 -4.08 -4.00 13.85
N ALA A 385 -5.25 -3.93 13.24
CA ALA A 385 -5.40 -4.05 11.79
C ALA A 385 -6.52 -3.18 11.25
N GLY A 386 -6.35 -2.66 10.04
CA GLY A 386 -7.37 -1.94 9.28
C GLY A 386 -7.53 -2.52 7.88
N ILE A 387 -8.77 -2.53 7.39
CA ILE A 387 -9.14 -3.13 6.10
C ILE A 387 -9.70 -2.03 5.20
N GLY A 388 -9.10 -1.84 4.01
CA GLY A 388 -9.61 -0.92 2.98
C GLY A 388 -10.88 -1.45 2.29
N ALA A 389 -11.55 -0.60 1.53
CA ALA A 389 -12.68 -1.01 0.70
C ALA A 389 -12.21 -1.92 -0.45
N PRO A 390 -13.14 -2.69 -1.06
CA PRO A 390 -12.85 -3.43 -2.29
C PRO A 390 -12.40 -2.46 -3.38
N ALA A 391 -11.28 -2.78 -4.01
CA ALA A 391 -10.61 -1.91 -4.96
C ALA A 391 -10.13 -2.70 -6.18
N GLU A 392 -10.25 -2.07 -7.34
CA GLU A 392 -9.53 -2.51 -8.53
C GLU A 392 -8.03 -2.17 -8.43
N VAL A 393 -7.23 -2.68 -9.36
CA VAL A 393 -5.77 -2.49 -9.38
C VAL A 393 -5.37 -1.01 -9.31
N ALA A 394 -6.10 -0.13 -10.01
CA ALA A 394 -5.83 1.31 -10.04
C ALA A 394 -6.20 2.03 -8.72
N GLU A 395 -7.04 1.42 -7.89
CA GLU A 395 -7.58 1.99 -6.67
C GLU A 395 -6.83 1.49 -5.42
N LEU A 396 -5.85 0.60 -5.56
CA LEU A 396 -5.02 0.11 -4.47
C LEU A 396 -4.35 1.23 -3.63
N PRO A 397 -3.88 2.35 -4.20
CA PRO A 397 -3.40 3.48 -3.40
C PRO A 397 -4.48 4.12 -2.52
N ALA A 398 -5.73 4.17 -2.99
CA ALA A 398 -6.86 4.67 -2.19
C ALA A 398 -7.23 3.67 -1.09
N SER A 399 -7.35 2.38 -1.44
CA SER A 399 -7.61 1.28 -0.49
C SER A 399 -6.56 1.22 0.62
N ARG A 400 -5.30 1.56 0.32
CA ARG A 400 -4.25 1.72 1.33
C ARG A 400 -4.55 2.84 2.33
N GLN A 401 -4.92 4.02 1.85
CA GLN A 401 -5.24 5.15 2.74
C GLN A 401 -6.43 4.83 3.64
N GLU A 402 -7.43 4.14 3.08
CA GLU A 402 -8.59 3.63 3.82
C GLU A 402 -8.18 2.62 4.90
N ALA A 403 -7.29 1.67 4.57
CA ALA A 403 -6.76 0.70 5.51
C ALA A 403 -5.98 1.37 6.66
N ASP A 404 -5.22 2.44 6.37
CA ASP A 404 -4.49 3.22 7.38
C ASP A 404 -5.46 3.92 8.35
N GLU A 405 -6.57 4.45 7.87
CA GLU A 405 -7.60 5.06 8.72
C GLU A 405 -8.32 4.04 9.59
N CYS A 406 -8.67 2.89 9.01
CA CYS A 406 -9.24 1.76 9.75
C CYS A 406 -8.27 1.25 10.83
N LEU A 407 -6.98 1.19 10.52
CA LEU A 407 -5.96 0.78 11.47
C LEU A 407 -5.88 1.75 12.64
N ALA A 408 -5.90 3.06 12.36
CA ALA A 408 -5.87 4.09 13.39
C ALA A 408 -7.15 4.12 14.24
N LEU A 409 -8.31 3.81 13.64
CA LEU A 409 -9.56 3.59 14.37
C LEU A 409 -9.42 2.38 15.31
N HIS A 410 -8.91 1.25 14.83
CA HIS A 410 -8.73 0.04 15.63
C HIS A 410 -7.76 0.26 16.80
N GLU A 411 -6.63 0.93 16.58
CA GLU A 411 -5.68 1.28 17.65
C GLU A 411 -6.29 2.16 18.74
N SER A 412 -7.31 2.95 18.39
CA SER A 412 -8.05 3.79 19.33
C SER A 412 -9.21 3.07 20.02
N SER A 413 -9.63 1.93 19.48
CA SER A 413 -10.63 1.03 20.05
C SER A 413 -9.98 0.13 21.10
N GLY A 414 -10.75 -0.27 22.11
CA GLY A 414 -10.24 -1.12 23.18
C GLY A 414 -9.76 -2.48 22.68
N THR A 415 -8.94 -3.18 23.49
CA THR A 415 -8.48 -4.54 23.21
C THR A 415 -9.65 -5.50 22.97
N GLY A 416 -9.65 -6.20 21.83
CA GLY A 416 -10.66 -7.19 21.47
C GLY A 416 -11.74 -6.72 20.50
N ALA A 417 -11.68 -5.47 20.00
CA ALA A 417 -12.51 -5.04 18.87
C ALA A 417 -12.15 -5.82 17.60
N ALA A 418 -13.15 -6.10 16.75
CA ALA A 418 -12.89 -6.67 15.44
C ALA A 418 -12.18 -5.64 14.55
N PRO A 419 -11.26 -6.06 13.64
CA PRO A 419 -10.67 -5.15 12.67
C PRO A 419 -11.74 -4.44 11.82
N PRO A 420 -11.79 -3.10 11.83
CA PRO A 420 -12.76 -2.33 11.05
C PRO A 420 -12.44 -2.41 9.56
N ALA A 421 -13.50 -2.45 8.76
CA ALA A 421 -13.44 -2.38 7.30
C ALA A 421 -14.07 -1.07 6.84
N TYR A 422 -13.43 -0.41 5.88
CA TYR A 422 -13.77 0.97 5.52
C TYR A 422 -15.24 1.12 5.07
N ASP A 423 -15.73 0.16 4.30
CA ASP A 423 -17.11 0.08 3.78
C ASP A 423 -18.15 -0.29 4.85
N GLU A 424 -17.74 -0.81 6.00
CA GLU A 424 -18.63 -1.19 7.11
C GLU A 424 -18.58 -0.22 8.30
N SER A 425 -17.55 0.63 8.40
CA SER A 425 -17.24 1.46 9.57
C SER A 425 -17.11 2.95 9.25
N TRP A 426 -17.73 3.41 8.15
CA TRP A 426 -17.57 4.78 7.65
C TRP A 426 -17.98 5.85 8.68
N ASP A 427 -19.04 5.61 9.45
CA ASP A 427 -19.53 6.48 10.52
C ASP A 427 -18.54 6.60 11.68
N ASP A 428 -17.98 5.49 12.14
CA ASP A 428 -16.95 5.47 13.18
C ASP A 428 -15.65 6.15 12.71
N ILE A 429 -15.26 5.93 11.45
CA ILE A 429 -14.11 6.60 10.83
C ILE A 429 -14.33 8.12 10.77
N LEU A 430 -15.53 8.58 10.38
CA LEU A 430 -15.87 9.99 10.36
C LEU A 430 -15.79 10.60 11.78
N LEU A 431 -16.34 9.92 12.78
CA LEU A 431 -16.27 10.37 14.18
C LEU A 431 -14.82 10.37 14.69
N TRP A 432 -14.02 9.38 14.31
CA TRP A 432 -12.60 9.33 14.62
C TRP A 432 -11.83 10.48 13.96
N ARG A 433 -12.07 10.78 12.68
CA ARG A 433 -11.48 11.95 11.98
C ARG A 433 -11.79 13.25 12.73
N LEU A 434 -13.04 13.42 13.16
CA LEU A 434 -13.46 14.58 13.95
C LEU A 434 -12.77 14.62 15.33
N ARG A 435 -12.65 13.47 16.02
CA ARG A 435 -11.95 13.36 17.31
C ARG A 435 -10.46 13.61 17.18
N ALA A 436 -9.80 13.05 16.17
CA ALA A 436 -8.38 13.26 15.86
C ALA A 436 -8.12 14.73 15.54
N ALA A 437 -8.96 15.35 14.70
CA ALA A 437 -8.92 16.78 14.42
C ALA A 437 -9.12 17.63 15.69
N ALA A 438 -9.96 17.21 16.64
CA ALA A 438 -10.15 17.87 17.92
C ALA A 438 -8.98 17.66 18.91
N ARG A 439 -8.38 16.45 18.92
CA ARG A 439 -7.30 16.01 19.83
C ARG A 439 -5.92 16.57 19.50
N THR A 440 -5.65 16.96 18.25
CA THR A 440 -4.41 17.62 17.82
C THR A 440 -4.17 19.02 18.43
N GLY A 441 -4.80 19.32 19.58
CA GLY A 441 -4.57 20.55 20.33
C GLY A 441 -5.26 21.77 19.74
N ARG A 442 -6.17 21.58 18.79
CA ARG A 442 -7.11 22.63 18.35
C ARG A 442 -8.34 22.69 19.24
N THR A 443 -8.22 22.42 20.54
CA THR A 443 -9.22 22.99 21.46
C THR A 443 -9.12 24.50 21.26
N PRO A 444 -10.18 25.18 20.82
CA PRO A 444 -10.04 26.57 20.43
C PRO A 444 -9.61 27.38 21.66
N VAL A 445 -8.36 27.87 21.68
CA VAL A 445 -7.90 28.87 22.68
C VAL A 445 -8.77 30.13 22.60
N ARG A 446 -9.48 30.30 21.49
CA ARG A 446 -10.41 31.38 21.16
C ARG A 446 -11.71 30.78 20.63
N GLY A 447 -12.86 31.30 21.08
CA GLY A 447 -14.19 30.76 20.78
C GLY A 447 -15.13 30.89 21.99
N PRO A 448 -16.46 30.73 21.82
CA PRO A 448 -17.45 31.01 22.86
C PRO A 448 -17.12 30.34 24.20
N ILE A 449 -16.82 29.04 24.18
CA ILE A 449 -16.50 28.27 25.39
C ILE A 449 -15.22 28.75 26.08
N SER A 450 -14.20 29.15 25.32
CA SER A 450 -12.97 29.73 25.88
C SER A 450 -13.21 31.11 26.51
N THR A 451 -14.10 31.92 25.92
CA THR A 451 -14.52 33.22 26.46
C THR A 451 -15.30 33.03 27.74
N LEU A 452 -16.24 32.07 27.76
CA LEU A 452 -16.97 31.70 28.98
C LEU A 452 -16.03 31.17 30.07
N ARG A 453 -15.05 30.31 29.73
CA ARG A 453 -14.02 29.84 30.68
C ARG A 453 -13.21 30.97 31.27
N ARG A 454 -12.69 31.89 30.45
CA ARG A 454 -11.95 33.08 30.93
C ARG A 454 -12.82 33.97 31.80
N HIS A 455 -14.08 34.18 31.42
CA HIS A 455 -15.02 34.97 32.20
C HIS A 455 -15.32 34.31 33.57
N ASP A 456 -15.54 32.99 33.58
CA ASP A 456 -15.70 32.20 34.81
C ASP A 456 -14.48 32.34 35.74
N THR A 457 -13.26 32.23 35.20
CA THR A 457 -12.04 32.40 35.99
C THR A 457 -11.87 33.83 36.53
N ARG A 458 -12.20 34.85 35.72
CA ARG A 458 -11.96 36.26 36.07
C ARG A 458 -13.03 36.84 36.99
N HIS A 459 -14.27 36.40 36.86
CA HIS A 459 -15.43 36.98 37.54
C HIS A 459 -16.11 36.00 38.51
N GLY A 460 -15.59 34.77 38.66
CA GLY A 460 -16.18 33.74 39.53
C GLY A 460 -17.54 33.25 39.06
N THR A 461 -17.88 33.44 37.78
CA THR A 461 -19.13 32.92 37.21
C THR A 461 -19.07 31.41 37.00
N ARG A 462 -20.23 30.78 36.78
CA ARG A 462 -20.34 29.33 36.50
C ARG A 462 -21.04 29.08 35.15
N PHE A 463 -20.70 29.87 34.14
CA PHE A 463 -21.32 29.81 32.81
C PHE A 463 -21.01 28.50 32.08
N VAL A 464 -19.76 28.01 32.14
CA VAL A 464 -19.38 26.75 31.50
C VAL A 464 -20.13 25.56 32.11
N ALA A 465 -20.23 25.53 33.44
CA ALA A 465 -21.01 24.50 34.14
C ALA A 465 -22.50 24.60 33.81
N THR A 466 -23.03 25.82 33.70
CA THR A 466 -24.45 26.05 33.35
C THR A 466 -24.75 25.59 31.92
N LEU A 467 -23.86 25.87 30.96
CA LEU A 467 -23.99 25.45 29.57
C LEU A 467 -23.87 23.92 29.43
N LEU A 468 -22.94 23.29 30.16
CA LEU A 468 -22.79 21.85 30.16
C LEU A 468 -24.07 21.16 30.66
N ALA A 469 -24.59 21.59 31.82
CA ALA A 469 -25.83 21.04 32.37
C ALA A 469 -27.04 21.22 31.42
N TRP A 470 -27.14 22.38 30.75
CA TRP A 470 -28.17 22.63 29.75
C TRP A 470 -28.11 21.68 28.55
N LEU A 471 -26.90 21.41 28.03
CA LEU A 471 -26.70 20.49 26.91
C LEU A 471 -26.98 19.03 27.31
N GLU A 472 -26.52 18.63 28.50
CA GLU A 472 -26.74 17.28 29.04
C GLU A 472 -28.22 17.00 29.37
N THR A 473 -29.04 18.04 29.57
CA THR A 473 -30.49 17.92 29.75
C THR A 473 -31.27 18.29 28.49
N GLN A 474 -30.62 18.28 27.32
CA GLN A 474 -31.24 18.51 26.01
C GLN A 474 -32.03 19.83 25.92
N GLY A 475 -31.61 20.85 26.69
CA GLY A 475 -32.25 22.17 26.68
C GLY A 475 -33.44 22.35 27.62
N ASP A 476 -33.64 21.47 28.60
CA ASP A 476 -34.65 21.70 29.65
C ASP A 476 -34.09 22.58 30.80
N PRO A 477 -34.64 23.78 31.05
CA PRO A 477 -34.18 24.69 32.12
C PRO A 477 -34.45 24.18 33.53
N ASN A 478 -35.48 23.36 33.73
CA ASN A 478 -35.85 22.84 35.04
C ASN A 478 -34.89 21.71 35.43
N LEU A 479 -34.64 20.77 34.52
CA LEU A 479 -33.68 19.67 34.75
C LEU A 479 -32.25 20.18 34.88
N ALA A 480 -31.86 21.18 34.09
CA ALA A 480 -30.55 21.82 34.22
C ALA A 480 -30.40 22.53 35.57
N ALA A 481 -31.47 23.16 36.05
CA ALA A 481 -31.47 23.87 37.33
C ALA A 481 -31.38 22.92 38.53
N GLU A 482 -32.08 21.79 38.48
CA GLU A 482 -31.99 20.71 39.47
C GLU A 482 -30.56 20.16 39.56
N ARG A 483 -29.94 19.82 38.42
CA ARG A 483 -28.54 19.35 38.36
C ARG A 483 -27.53 20.36 38.91
N LEU A 484 -27.79 21.65 38.73
CA LEU A 484 -26.91 22.73 39.18
C LEU A 484 -27.20 23.17 40.62
N GLY A 485 -28.28 22.70 41.25
CA GLY A 485 -28.74 23.16 42.56
C GLY A 485 -29.13 24.64 42.58
N VAL A 486 -29.71 25.15 41.49
CA VAL A 486 -30.14 26.56 41.35
C VAL A 486 -31.59 26.66 40.91
N HIS A 487 -32.16 27.86 40.94
CA HIS A 487 -33.50 28.12 40.40
C HIS A 487 -33.50 28.20 38.85
N PRO A 488 -34.52 27.74 38.11
CA PRO A 488 -34.60 27.78 36.64
C PRO A 488 -34.37 29.17 36.02
N ASN A 489 -34.86 30.23 36.66
CA ASN A 489 -34.61 31.61 36.20
C ASN A 489 -33.13 31.99 36.22
N THR A 490 -32.34 31.40 37.12
CA THR A 490 -30.88 31.61 37.16
C THR A 490 -30.21 30.99 35.93
N VAL A 491 -30.64 29.80 35.51
CA VAL A 491 -30.16 29.15 34.28
C VAL A 491 -30.48 30.02 33.06
N ARG A 492 -31.73 30.48 32.93
CA ARG A 492 -32.16 31.38 31.84
C ARG A 492 -31.38 32.69 31.80
N ASN A 493 -31.19 33.34 32.94
CA ASN A 493 -30.44 34.60 33.02
C ASN A 493 -28.96 34.41 32.65
N ARG A 494 -28.34 33.31 33.11
CA ARG A 494 -26.97 32.97 32.74
C ARG A 494 -26.86 32.69 31.23
N LEU A 495 -27.80 31.95 30.63
CA LEU A 495 -27.85 31.70 29.17
C LEU A 495 -27.94 32.99 28.35
N ARG A 496 -28.80 33.94 28.75
CA ARG A 496 -28.87 35.25 28.09
C ARG A 496 -27.53 36.00 28.13
N LYS A 497 -26.92 36.11 29.33
CA LYS A 497 -25.61 36.77 29.49
C LYS A 497 -24.49 36.05 28.73
N MET A 498 -24.55 34.72 28.64
CA MET A 498 -23.61 33.94 27.83
C MET A 498 -23.72 34.30 26.34
N GLY A 499 -24.93 34.52 25.83
CA GLY A 499 -25.17 34.97 24.45
C GLY A 499 -24.55 36.35 24.16
N GLU A 500 -24.73 37.31 25.07
CA GLU A 500 -24.15 38.66 24.97
C GLU A 500 -22.60 38.63 24.99
N LEU A 501 -22.00 37.74 25.79
CA LEU A 501 -20.54 37.54 25.86
C LEU A 501 -19.96 36.78 24.66
N ALA A 502 -20.80 36.07 23.90
CA ALA A 502 -20.41 35.21 22.80
C ALA A 502 -20.68 35.85 21.43
N GLU A 503 -20.91 37.15 21.33
CA GLU A 503 -21.11 37.83 20.05
C GLU A 503 -19.78 37.90 19.28
N HIS A 504 -19.57 36.97 18.33
CA HIS A 504 -18.28 36.78 17.62
C HIS A 504 -18.07 37.70 16.42
N ALA A 505 -19.05 38.53 16.03
CA ALA A 505 -18.97 39.34 14.81
C ALA A 505 -19.75 40.68 14.94
N PRO A 506 -19.14 41.72 15.55
CA PRO A 506 -19.82 42.99 15.86
C PRO A 506 -20.25 43.80 14.63
N LEU A 507 -19.74 43.48 13.45
CA LEU A 507 -20.12 44.15 12.19
C LEU A 507 -21.20 43.40 11.41
N VAL A 508 -21.76 42.30 11.91
CA VAL A 508 -22.79 41.53 11.18
C VAL A 508 -24.12 42.29 11.20
N GLY A 509 -24.69 42.51 10.02
CA GLY A 509 -26.01 43.12 9.87
C GLY A 509 -27.17 42.13 10.05
N GLU A 510 -28.37 42.66 10.31
CA GLU A 510 -29.60 41.86 10.49
C GLU A 510 -29.98 41.00 9.27
N ALA A 511 -29.52 41.36 8.06
CA ALA A 511 -29.77 40.58 6.86
C ALA A 511 -29.01 39.23 6.82
N LEU A 512 -27.98 39.05 7.66
CA LEU A 512 -27.24 37.80 7.75
C LEU A 512 -27.92 36.86 8.76
N THR A 513 -28.55 35.80 8.25
CA THR A 513 -29.32 34.84 9.06
C THR A 513 -28.48 33.66 9.56
N ALA A 514 -27.34 33.38 8.91
CA ALA A 514 -26.45 32.29 9.26
C ALA A 514 -25.00 32.59 8.86
N GLY A 515 -24.03 31.91 9.51
CA GLY A 515 -22.62 32.03 9.19
C GLY A 515 -21.83 30.79 9.61
N VAL A 516 -20.76 30.49 8.87
CA VAL A 516 -19.83 29.39 9.17
C VAL A 516 -18.49 29.99 9.56
N ARG A 517 -17.98 29.62 10.75
CA ARG A 517 -16.64 30.02 11.18
C ARG A 517 -15.62 28.93 10.82
N ILE A 518 -14.61 29.31 10.05
CA ILE A 518 -13.48 28.43 9.72
C ILE A 518 -12.30 28.82 10.61
N ASP A 519 -12.08 28.04 11.67
CA ASP A 519 -11.00 28.27 12.62
C ASP A 519 -9.63 27.91 12.00
N GLY A 520 -8.57 28.58 12.46
CA GLY A 520 -7.20 28.35 11.99
C GLY A 520 -6.81 29.11 10.73
N GLN A 521 -7.74 29.86 10.12
CA GLN A 521 -7.40 30.79 9.05
C GLN A 521 -6.46 31.91 9.55
N ARG A 522 -5.60 32.37 8.64
CA ARG A 522 -4.66 33.47 8.85
C ARG A 522 -4.81 34.44 7.70
N TYR A 523 -4.54 35.70 7.99
CA TYR A 523 -4.45 36.77 7.02
C TYR A 523 -3.18 37.57 7.33
N VAL A 524 -2.65 38.23 6.33
CA VAL A 524 -1.46 39.07 6.44
C VAL A 524 -1.66 40.30 5.56
N ASP A 525 -0.95 41.38 5.86
CA ASP A 525 -0.80 42.49 4.91
C ASP A 525 0.10 42.02 3.75
N PRO A 526 -0.43 41.84 2.52
CA PRO A 526 0.37 41.33 1.41
C PRO A 526 1.51 42.28 1.02
N GLY A 527 1.30 43.59 1.16
CA GLY A 527 2.32 44.59 0.85
C GLY A 527 3.50 44.47 1.80
N ALA A 528 3.23 44.44 3.11
CA ALA A 528 4.27 44.29 4.13
C ALA A 528 5.01 42.94 3.99
N PHE A 529 4.28 41.85 3.72
CA PHE A 529 4.87 40.53 3.51
C PHE A 529 5.83 40.48 2.31
N VAL A 530 5.42 41.00 1.15
CA VAL A 530 6.24 40.97 -0.07
C VAL A 530 7.47 41.87 0.06
N HIS A 531 7.36 43.04 0.70
CA HIS A 531 8.52 43.89 0.97
C HIS A 531 9.51 43.21 1.91
N ALA A 532 9.03 42.62 3.01
CA ALA A 532 9.88 41.89 3.94
C ALA A 532 10.56 40.68 3.28
N LEU A 533 9.88 39.99 2.37
CA LEU A 533 10.45 38.91 1.57
C LEU A 533 11.57 39.44 0.65
N GLY A 534 11.33 40.55 -0.06
CA GLY A 534 12.33 41.19 -0.91
C GLY A 534 13.58 41.59 -0.14
N GLU A 535 13.42 42.24 1.01
CA GLU A 535 14.53 42.59 1.91
C GLU A 535 15.29 41.37 2.42
N ALA A 536 14.57 40.30 2.78
CA ALA A 536 15.20 39.07 3.24
C ALA A 536 16.01 38.37 2.13
N VAL A 537 15.61 38.51 0.87
CA VAL A 537 16.32 37.96 -0.29
C VAL A 537 17.54 38.84 -0.63
N MET A 538 17.41 40.17 -0.60
CA MET A 538 18.54 41.09 -0.80
C MET A 538 19.63 40.92 0.26
N ARG A 539 19.26 40.75 1.55
CA ARG A 539 20.22 40.46 2.64
C ARG A 539 21.00 39.17 2.46
N ARG A 540 20.51 38.25 1.62
CA ARG A 540 21.19 36.99 1.27
C ARG A 540 22.04 37.11 -0.01
N GLY A 541 22.23 38.32 -0.52
CA GLY A 541 23.11 38.61 -1.67
C GLY A 541 22.39 38.76 -3.01
N ALA A 542 21.05 38.73 -3.05
CA ALA A 542 20.32 38.99 -4.28
C ALA A 542 20.34 40.49 -4.66
N THR A 543 20.33 40.78 -5.96
CA THR A 543 20.18 42.14 -6.49
C THR A 543 18.79 42.31 -7.10
N VAL A 544 18.12 43.42 -6.79
CA VAL A 544 16.81 43.76 -7.35
C VAL A 544 16.97 44.89 -8.36
N TYR A 545 16.49 44.67 -9.59
CA TYR A 545 16.46 45.68 -10.65
C TYR A 545 15.01 46.13 -10.89
N ALA A 546 14.74 47.41 -10.72
CA ALA A 546 13.43 48.01 -11.00
C ALA A 546 13.29 48.34 -12.49
N VAL A 547 13.22 47.30 -13.33
CA VAL A 547 13.16 47.42 -14.80
C VAL A 547 12.06 46.54 -15.38
N GLU A 548 11.47 46.99 -16.50
CA GLU A 548 10.53 46.19 -17.28
C GLU A 548 11.29 45.31 -18.27
N VAL A 549 11.06 44.00 -18.20
CA VAL A 549 11.66 42.99 -19.10
C VAL A 549 10.70 42.73 -20.25
N ASP A 550 11.14 43.01 -21.46
CA ASP A 550 10.40 42.76 -22.70
C ASP A 550 10.89 41.53 -23.45
N GLU A 551 12.10 41.05 -23.15
CA GLU A 551 12.71 39.95 -23.90
C GLU A 551 13.60 39.03 -23.07
N VAL A 552 13.45 37.73 -23.33
CA VAL A 552 14.30 36.65 -22.80
C VAL A 552 14.73 35.77 -23.97
N ARG A 553 16.03 35.48 -24.06
CA ARG A 553 16.68 34.71 -25.12
C ARG A 553 17.60 33.66 -24.53
N THR A 554 17.82 32.57 -25.24
CA THR A 554 18.87 31.59 -24.91
C THR A 554 19.98 31.65 -25.96
N ASP A 555 21.22 31.67 -25.50
CA ASP A 555 22.43 31.37 -26.28
C ASP A 555 22.97 30.00 -25.82
N ASP A 556 23.85 29.34 -26.59
CA ASP A 556 24.31 27.95 -26.39
C ASP A 556 24.88 27.64 -24.99
N ARG A 557 25.11 28.67 -24.16
CA ARG A 557 25.63 28.54 -22.79
C ARG A 557 24.88 29.32 -21.71
N LYS A 558 24.03 30.31 -22.03
CA LYS A 558 23.42 31.23 -21.05
C LYS A 558 22.07 31.78 -21.50
N VAL A 559 21.26 32.22 -20.54
CA VAL A 559 20.03 32.98 -20.78
C VAL A 559 20.34 34.47 -20.74
N ILE A 560 19.92 35.22 -21.76
CA ILE A 560 20.04 36.67 -21.86
C ILE A 560 18.68 37.31 -21.62
N VAL A 561 18.61 38.22 -20.66
CA VAL A 561 17.41 39.00 -20.33
C VAL A 561 17.66 40.46 -20.72
N ARG A 562 16.74 41.03 -21.50
CA ARG A 562 16.79 42.45 -21.89
C ARG A 562 15.61 43.20 -21.30
N SER A 563 15.89 44.40 -20.84
CA SER A 563 14.86 45.36 -20.44
C SER A 563 14.53 46.33 -21.57
N ALA A 564 13.31 46.86 -21.56
CA ALA A 564 12.86 47.87 -22.53
C ALA A 564 13.74 49.14 -22.55
N LYS A 565 14.49 49.41 -21.48
CA LYS A 565 15.40 50.57 -21.33
C LYS A 565 16.88 50.23 -21.60
N GLY A 566 17.17 49.09 -22.22
CA GLY A 566 18.51 48.73 -22.69
C GLY A 566 19.42 48.00 -21.69
N THR A 567 18.98 47.77 -20.44
CA THR A 567 19.70 46.88 -19.51
C THR A 567 19.75 45.47 -20.07
N VAL A 568 20.94 44.85 -20.07
CA VAL A 568 21.16 43.47 -20.49
C VAL A 568 21.77 42.69 -19.34
N LEU A 569 21.15 41.56 -19.00
CA LEU A 569 21.61 40.65 -17.96
C LEU A 569 21.84 39.26 -18.55
N SER A 570 22.83 38.54 -18.04
CA SER A 570 23.07 37.12 -18.35
C SER A 570 22.91 36.26 -17.12
N ALA A 571 22.25 35.11 -17.23
CA ALA A 571 22.06 34.15 -16.14
C ALA A 571 22.20 32.70 -16.64
N ASP A 572 22.51 31.78 -15.74
CA ASP A 572 22.56 30.35 -16.05
C ASP A 572 21.14 29.74 -16.14
N ALA A 573 20.19 30.29 -15.38
CA ALA A 573 18.78 29.94 -15.43
C ALA A 573 17.89 31.18 -15.21
N VAL A 574 16.67 31.15 -15.77
CA VAL A 574 15.66 32.22 -15.61
C VAL A 574 14.32 31.63 -15.20
N VAL A 575 13.64 32.28 -14.26
CA VAL A 575 12.26 31.97 -13.87
C VAL A 575 11.34 33.11 -14.33
N LEU A 576 10.37 32.79 -15.20
CA LEU A 576 9.31 33.71 -15.60
C LEU A 576 8.18 33.68 -14.57
N ALA A 577 8.16 34.69 -13.69
CA ALA A 577 7.17 34.86 -12.62
C ALA A 577 6.34 36.15 -12.79
N THR A 578 6.00 36.50 -14.03
CA THR A 578 5.39 37.80 -14.40
C THR A 578 3.86 37.85 -14.26
N GLY A 579 3.29 37.07 -13.34
CA GLY A 579 1.87 37.12 -12.99
C GLY A 579 0.93 37.02 -14.21
N ALA A 580 -0.02 37.95 -14.33
CA ALA A 580 -1.00 37.94 -15.41
C ALA A 580 -0.40 38.26 -16.80
N TRP A 581 0.83 38.80 -16.83
CA TRP A 581 1.58 39.12 -18.04
C TRP A 581 2.43 37.93 -18.54
N LEU A 582 2.42 36.80 -17.83
CA LEU A 582 3.20 35.60 -18.16
C LEU A 582 3.18 35.18 -19.63
N PRO A 583 2.04 35.19 -20.35
CA PRO A 583 2.02 34.79 -21.76
C PRO A 583 2.90 35.64 -22.69
N ARG A 584 3.22 36.89 -22.32
CA ARG A 584 4.06 37.78 -23.14
C ARG A 584 5.48 37.21 -23.31
N LEU A 585 6.02 36.54 -22.29
CA LEU A 585 7.39 35.99 -22.31
C LEU A 585 7.43 34.46 -22.42
N ALA A 586 6.40 33.75 -21.93
CA ALA A 586 6.44 32.29 -21.79
C ALA A 586 6.04 31.52 -23.07
N ARG A 587 5.24 32.11 -23.97
CA ARG A 587 4.71 31.41 -25.15
C ARG A 587 5.78 30.87 -26.10
N GLN A 588 6.85 31.63 -26.31
CA GLN A 588 7.98 31.20 -27.16
C GLN A 588 8.69 29.96 -26.64
N TRP A 589 8.52 29.64 -25.35
CA TRP A 589 9.13 28.49 -24.68
C TRP A 589 8.18 27.28 -24.56
N GLY A 590 7.10 27.25 -25.35
CA GLY A 590 6.17 26.13 -25.40
C GLY A 590 5.01 26.19 -24.40
N VAL A 591 4.93 27.21 -23.55
CA VAL A 591 3.83 27.39 -22.59
C VAL A 591 2.58 27.88 -23.30
N ARG A 592 1.70 26.92 -23.65
CA ARG A 592 0.48 27.17 -24.43
C ARG A 592 -0.78 27.34 -23.58
N VAL A 593 -0.76 26.91 -22.32
CA VAL A 593 -1.89 27.08 -21.40
C VAL A 593 -2.22 28.58 -21.28
N PRO A 594 -3.45 29.00 -21.58
CA PRO A 594 -3.84 30.40 -21.46
C PRO A 594 -3.74 30.88 -20.02
N VAL A 595 -3.11 32.04 -19.80
CA VAL A 595 -3.23 32.79 -18.54
C VAL A 595 -3.94 34.10 -18.84
N ARG A 596 -5.05 34.36 -18.15
CA ARG A 596 -5.85 35.58 -18.30
C ARG A 596 -5.90 36.37 -17.00
N ALA A 597 -6.05 37.69 -17.11
CA ALA A 597 -6.21 38.54 -15.94
C ALA A 597 -7.65 38.49 -15.43
N GLY A 598 -7.86 37.81 -14.31
CA GLY A 598 -9.08 37.95 -13.50
C GLY A 598 -8.95 39.16 -12.60
N ARG A 599 -9.29 40.34 -13.10
CA ARG A 599 -9.07 41.62 -12.40
C ARG A 599 -10.09 41.79 -11.28
N GLY A 600 -9.61 41.98 -10.05
CA GLY A 600 -10.45 42.20 -8.87
C GLY A 600 -10.25 43.59 -8.29
N TYR A 601 -11.33 44.17 -7.77
CA TYR A 601 -11.31 45.51 -7.17
C TYR A 601 -11.17 45.41 -5.66
N SER A 602 -10.45 46.37 -5.08
CA SER A 602 -10.27 46.43 -3.63
C SER A 602 -10.10 47.86 -3.14
N PHE A 603 -10.56 48.10 -1.91
CA PHE A 603 -10.49 49.38 -1.20
C PHE A 603 -10.56 49.15 0.31
N THR A 604 -10.11 50.11 1.10
CA THR A 604 -10.15 50.07 2.57
C THR A 604 -11.23 51.00 3.09
N VAL A 605 -11.98 50.59 4.11
CA VAL A 605 -12.99 51.42 4.79
C VAL A 605 -12.77 51.43 6.31
N PRO A 606 -12.99 52.56 7.00
CA PRO A 606 -13.03 52.61 8.46
C PRO A 606 -14.21 51.81 9.03
N VAL A 607 -14.07 51.35 10.28
CA VAL A 607 -15.10 50.61 11.00
C VAL A 607 -15.20 51.07 12.46
N ASP A 608 -16.41 51.05 13.03
CA ASP A 608 -16.65 51.44 14.43
C ASP A 608 -16.00 50.48 15.42
N HIS A 609 -15.94 49.20 15.06
CA HIS A 609 -15.41 48.12 15.88
C HIS A 609 -14.38 47.30 15.10
N PRO A 610 -13.22 46.99 15.71
CA PRO A 610 -12.23 46.13 15.09
C PRO A 610 -12.80 44.75 14.76
N VAL A 611 -12.47 44.23 13.58
CA VAL A 611 -12.92 42.90 13.15
C VAL A 611 -11.92 41.85 13.59
N PRO A 612 -12.34 40.81 14.34
CA PRO A 612 -11.42 39.82 14.89
C PRO A 612 -10.80 38.90 13.82
N GLY A 613 -11.34 38.86 12.61
CA GLY A 613 -10.88 38.01 11.51
C GLY A 613 -11.57 38.34 10.18
N PRO A 614 -11.17 37.67 9.10
CA PRO A 614 -11.77 37.88 7.78
C PRO A 614 -13.22 37.37 7.74
N ILE A 615 -14.06 38.08 7.00
CA ILE A 615 -15.46 37.75 6.71
C ILE A 615 -15.56 37.55 5.20
N TYR A 616 -16.12 36.42 4.78
CA TYR A 616 -16.45 36.17 3.38
C TYR A 616 -17.98 36.13 3.23
N LEU A 617 -18.49 36.93 2.30
CA LEU A 617 -19.90 37.04 1.96
C LEU A 617 -20.12 36.31 0.63
N PRO A 618 -20.47 35.00 0.65
CA PRO A 618 -20.47 34.17 -0.55
C PRO A 618 -21.51 34.59 -1.58
N ASP A 619 -22.71 34.99 -1.15
CA ASP A 619 -23.82 35.36 -2.04
C ASP A 619 -23.48 36.55 -2.93
N VAL A 620 -22.78 37.53 -2.36
CA VAL A 620 -22.35 38.75 -3.07
C VAL A 620 -20.90 38.69 -3.54
N ARG A 621 -20.18 37.60 -3.23
CA ARG A 621 -18.77 37.34 -3.59
C ARG A 621 -17.83 38.47 -3.14
N VAL A 622 -17.99 38.92 -1.91
CA VAL A 622 -17.18 39.97 -1.28
C VAL A 622 -16.39 39.39 -0.12
N ALA A 623 -15.09 39.65 -0.09
CA ALA A 623 -14.21 39.32 1.02
C ALA A 623 -13.85 40.60 1.78
N CYS A 624 -14.02 40.57 3.10
CA CYS A 624 -13.69 41.65 4.01
C CYS A 624 -12.61 41.17 4.97
N THR A 625 -11.44 41.79 4.94
CA THR A 625 -10.27 41.36 5.71
C THR A 625 -9.82 42.47 6.64
N PRO A 626 -9.54 42.21 7.92
CA PRO A 626 -8.92 43.22 8.79
C PRO A 626 -7.61 43.67 8.16
N TYR A 627 -7.44 44.97 7.98
CA TYR A 627 -6.28 45.52 7.29
C TYR A 627 -5.91 46.87 7.92
N ARG A 628 -4.76 46.90 8.60
CA ARG A 628 -4.34 48.03 9.43
C ARG A 628 -5.47 48.38 10.41
N ASP A 629 -5.83 49.65 10.52
CA ASP A 629 -6.89 50.14 11.40
C ASP A 629 -8.29 50.15 10.76
N GLY A 630 -8.47 49.43 9.65
CA GLY A 630 -9.74 49.36 8.92
C GLY A 630 -10.08 47.98 8.37
N LEU A 631 -11.07 47.96 7.47
CA LEU A 631 -11.55 46.77 6.78
C LEU A 631 -11.24 46.87 5.30
N ARG A 632 -10.39 45.98 4.79
CA ARG A 632 -10.11 45.85 3.35
C ARG A 632 -11.21 45.03 2.71
N VAL A 633 -11.94 45.66 1.81
CA VAL A 633 -13.02 45.04 1.04
C VAL A 633 -12.49 44.71 -0.35
N ALA A 634 -12.74 43.49 -0.79
CA ALA A 634 -12.37 43.00 -2.11
C ALA A 634 -13.54 42.24 -2.72
N GLY A 635 -13.86 42.53 -3.97
CA GLY A 635 -15.02 41.91 -4.61
C GLY A 635 -14.97 42.04 -6.12
N THR A 636 -15.88 41.31 -6.76
CA THR A 636 -16.02 41.21 -8.23
C THR A 636 -14.78 40.68 -8.96
N MET A 637 -15.02 40.20 -10.18
CA MET A 637 -13.96 39.82 -11.09
C MET A 637 -14.37 40.18 -12.51
N GLU A 638 -13.44 40.73 -13.29
CA GLU A 638 -13.61 40.94 -14.73
C GLU A 638 -12.42 40.36 -15.51
N PHE A 639 -12.70 39.82 -16.69
CA PHE A 639 -11.67 39.33 -17.61
C PHE A 639 -11.37 40.40 -18.66
N ARG A 640 -10.34 41.19 -18.42
CA ARG A 640 -9.83 42.23 -19.34
C ARG A 640 -8.32 42.14 -19.42
N ASP A 641 -7.70 42.94 -20.29
CA ASP A 641 -6.24 43.10 -20.28
C ASP A 641 -5.75 43.52 -18.87
N PRO A 642 -4.62 42.98 -18.36
CA PRO A 642 -4.09 43.35 -17.05
C PRO A 642 -3.99 44.86 -16.83
N ASP A 643 -3.62 45.61 -17.88
CA ASP A 643 -3.30 47.03 -17.87
C ASP A 643 -4.52 47.92 -18.23
N ALA A 644 -5.70 47.34 -18.41
CA ALA A 644 -6.91 48.10 -18.72
C ALA A 644 -7.24 49.15 -17.63
N PRO A 645 -7.94 50.25 -17.92
CA PRO A 645 -8.34 51.21 -16.89
C PRO A 645 -9.32 50.59 -15.86
N GLN A 646 -9.43 51.22 -14.69
CA GLN A 646 -10.42 50.88 -13.68
C GLN A 646 -11.84 51.24 -14.16
N VAL A 647 -12.85 50.50 -13.69
CA VAL A 647 -14.28 50.76 -13.97
C VAL A 647 -14.98 51.18 -12.67
N PRO A 648 -15.16 52.49 -12.41
CA PRO A 648 -15.72 52.99 -11.14
C PRO A 648 -17.06 52.39 -10.75
N ALA A 649 -17.96 52.15 -11.73
CA ALA A 649 -19.27 51.55 -11.48
C ALA A 649 -19.21 50.17 -10.79
N ARG A 650 -18.12 49.42 -10.94
CA ARG A 650 -17.94 48.13 -10.25
C ARG A 650 -17.67 48.30 -8.76
N LEU A 651 -16.99 49.36 -8.33
CA LEU A 651 -16.82 49.66 -6.91
C LEU A 651 -18.16 49.93 -6.25
N GLU A 652 -18.98 50.77 -6.87
CA GLU A 652 -20.31 51.11 -6.34
C GLU A 652 -21.20 49.87 -6.24
N THR A 653 -21.05 48.91 -7.16
CA THR A 653 -21.74 47.62 -7.09
C THR A 653 -21.30 46.79 -5.88
N ILE A 654 -20.00 46.77 -5.54
CA ILE A 654 -19.48 46.07 -4.34
C ILE A 654 -20.04 46.72 -3.06
N VAL A 655 -20.04 48.05 -3.01
CA VAL A 655 -20.57 48.78 -1.84
C VAL A 655 -22.07 48.53 -1.68
N ALA A 656 -22.83 48.63 -2.76
CA ALA A 656 -24.28 48.42 -2.73
C ALA A 656 -24.66 47.00 -2.29
N SER A 657 -23.87 45.98 -2.65
CA SER A 657 -24.15 44.59 -2.28
C SER A 657 -23.70 44.23 -0.86
N ALA A 658 -22.61 44.82 -0.37
CA ALA A 658 -22.07 44.53 0.97
C ALA A 658 -22.73 45.37 2.08
N ARG A 659 -23.17 46.60 1.77
CA ARG A 659 -23.75 47.53 2.76
C ARG A 659 -24.90 46.95 3.58
N PRO A 660 -25.89 46.23 3.01
CA PRO A 660 -27.00 45.68 3.80
C PRO A 660 -26.56 44.58 4.77
N LEU A 661 -25.43 43.92 4.49
CA LEU A 661 -24.95 42.75 5.21
C LEU A 661 -24.04 43.12 6.39
N LEU A 662 -23.51 44.34 6.43
CA LEU A 662 -22.56 44.79 7.43
C LEU A 662 -23.00 46.10 8.10
N ARG A 663 -22.80 46.20 9.41
CA ARG A 663 -23.10 47.39 10.24
C ARG A 663 -21.81 48.03 10.72
N GLY A 664 -21.85 49.33 11.01
CA GLY A 664 -20.71 50.08 11.55
C GLY A 664 -19.52 50.20 10.59
N VAL A 665 -19.78 50.19 9.28
CA VAL A 665 -18.79 50.35 8.22
C VAL A 665 -19.01 51.69 7.51
N HIS A 666 -17.97 52.52 7.42
CA HIS A 666 -18.00 53.85 6.81
C HIS A 666 -17.62 53.79 5.33
N TRP A 667 -18.57 53.41 4.47
CA TRP A 667 -18.33 53.14 3.05
C TRP A 667 -17.91 54.37 2.23
N GLU A 668 -18.40 55.54 2.64
CA GLU A 668 -18.17 56.83 2.02
C GLU A 668 -16.72 57.29 2.22
N ASP A 669 -16.10 56.92 3.35
CA ASP A 669 -14.73 57.28 3.74
C ASP A 669 -13.68 56.27 3.22
N ARG A 670 -13.96 55.64 2.08
CA ARG A 670 -13.07 54.63 1.49
C ARG A 670 -11.75 55.23 1.01
N THR A 671 -10.67 54.47 1.21
CA THR A 671 -9.30 54.82 0.79
C THR A 671 -8.65 53.64 0.06
N ASP A 672 -7.44 53.83 -0.47
CA ASP A 672 -6.67 52.80 -1.18
C ASP A 672 -7.47 52.04 -2.25
N VAL A 673 -8.13 52.76 -3.16
CA VAL A 673 -8.89 52.15 -4.27
C VAL A 673 -7.93 51.66 -5.35
N TRP A 674 -7.95 50.37 -5.65
CA TRP A 674 -7.14 49.78 -6.72
C TRP A 674 -7.79 48.55 -7.37
N VAL A 675 -7.20 48.12 -8.49
CA VAL A 675 -7.58 46.91 -9.22
C VAL A 675 -6.34 46.03 -9.43
N GLY A 676 -6.48 44.74 -9.12
CA GLY A 676 -5.40 43.76 -9.20
C GLY A 676 -5.64 42.67 -10.24
N PRO A 677 -4.74 42.46 -11.21
CA PRO A 677 -4.87 41.39 -12.19
C PRO A 677 -4.41 40.03 -11.61
N ARG A 678 -5.35 39.12 -11.34
CA ARG A 678 -5.02 37.75 -10.90
C ARG A 678 -4.66 36.87 -12.11
N PRO A 679 -3.56 36.08 -12.08
CA PRO A 679 -3.18 35.20 -13.19
C PRO A 679 -4.01 33.92 -13.17
N VAL A 680 -5.10 33.86 -13.93
CA VAL A 680 -6.04 32.74 -13.92
C VAL A 680 -5.80 31.83 -15.13
N THR A 681 -5.67 30.53 -14.87
CA THR A 681 -5.68 29.47 -15.88
C THR A 681 -7.07 28.85 -16.01
N PRO A 682 -7.44 28.32 -17.19
CA PRO A 682 -8.75 27.68 -17.41
C PRO A 682 -9.04 26.50 -16.49
N ASP A 683 -8.01 25.74 -16.14
CA ASP A 683 -8.10 24.55 -15.29
C ASP A 683 -7.90 24.87 -13.79
N GLY A 684 -7.68 26.13 -13.44
CA GLY A 684 -7.45 26.57 -12.07
C GLY A 684 -6.12 26.12 -11.45
N ARG A 685 -5.26 25.42 -12.22
CA ARG A 685 -3.95 24.93 -11.77
C ARG A 685 -2.84 25.90 -12.16
N PRO A 686 -1.86 26.17 -11.27
CA PRO A 686 -0.71 26.98 -11.63
C PRO A 686 0.17 26.30 -12.70
N LEU A 687 1.05 27.09 -13.30
CA LEU A 687 2.08 26.67 -14.24
C LEU A 687 3.42 26.76 -13.51
N ILE A 688 4.03 25.61 -13.19
CA ILE A 688 5.24 25.54 -12.38
C ILE A 688 6.18 24.49 -12.95
N GLY A 689 7.38 24.89 -13.39
CA GLY A 689 8.40 23.94 -13.82
C GLY A 689 9.24 24.45 -14.99
N ALA A 690 10.02 23.53 -15.57
CA ALA A 690 10.83 23.78 -16.75
C ALA A 690 9.97 23.96 -18.01
N THR A 691 10.43 24.77 -18.95
CA THR A 691 9.80 24.95 -20.26
C THR A 691 10.46 24.07 -21.32
N ALA A 692 10.12 24.25 -22.60
CA ALA A 692 10.80 23.53 -23.69
C ALA A 692 12.31 23.86 -23.76
N ALA A 693 12.75 24.98 -23.17
CA ALA A 693 14.15 25.28 -22.95
C ALA A 693 14.56 24.90 -21.50
N PRO A 694 15.56 24.01 -21.30
CA PRO A 694 15.92 23.49 -19.97
C PRO A 694 16.38 24.55 -18.95
N THR A 695 16.85 25.71 -19.41
CA THR A 695 17.33 26.81 -18.55
C THR A 695 16.26 27.88 -18.30
N VAL A 696 15.06 27.73 -18.86
CA VAL A 696 13.93 28.65 -18.68
C VAL A 696 12.81 27.92 -17.95
N TYR A 697 12.38 28.51 -16.84
CA TYR A 697 11.37 27.98 -15.93
C TYR A 697 10.20 28.96 -15.82
N VAL A 698 9.05 28.47 -15.37
CA VAL A 698 7.84 29.27 -15.15
C VAL A 698 7.34 29.06 -13.72
N ALA A 699 6.84 30.15 -13.11
CA ALA A 699 6.09 30.12 -11.86
C ALA A 699 4.95 31.14 -11.94
N GLY A 700 3.76 30.71 -12.36
CA GLY A 700 2.60 31.60 -12.47
C GLY A 700 1.27 30.86 -12.52
N GLY A 701 0.18 31.57 -12.86
CA GLY A 701 -1.14 30.95 -12.97
C GLY A 701 -1.81 30.61 -11.62
N HIS A 702 -1.32 31.10 -10.49
CA HIS A 702 -1.83 30.76 -9.15
C HIS A 702 -3.25 31.27 -8.85
N GLY A 703 -3.88 32.03 -9.74
CA GLY A 703 -5.22 32.59 -9.54
C GLY A 703 -5.28 33.44 -8.26
N MET A 704 -6.19 33.06 -7.35
CA MET A 704 -6.38 33.73 -6.04
C MET A 704 -5.43 33.23 -4.95
N TRP A 705 -4.65 32.18 -5.22
CA TRP A 705 -3.90 31.42 -4.21
C TRP A 705 -2.42 31.78 -4.13
N GLY A 706 -1.96 32.79 -4.88
CA GLY A 706 -0.53 33.12 -5.00
C GLY A 706 0.17 33.39 -3.67
N LEU A 707 -0.49 34.06 -2.72
CA LEU A 707 0.10 34.36 -1.41
C LEU A 707 0.27 33.09 -0.55
N ALA A 708 -0.70 32.16 -0.62
CA ALA A 708 -0.68 30.91 0.13
C ALA A 708 0.32 29.91 -0.47
N HIS A 709 0.36 29.82 -1.81
CA HIS A 709 1.17 28.83 -2.52
C HIS A 709 2.59 29.32 -2.87
N GLY A 710 2.84 30.63 -2.83
CA GLY A 710 4.14 31.23 -3.17
C GLY A 710 5.33 30.58 -2.46
N PRO A 711 5.31 30.37 -1.12
CA PRO A 711 6.42 29.75 -0.40
C PRO A 711 6.74 28.33 -0.87
N ILE A 712 5.71 27.49 -1.09
CA ILE A 712 5.92 26.11 -1.54
C ILE A 712 6.34 26.05 -3.01
N THR A 713 5.78 26.90 -3.87
CA THR A 713 6.22 27.05 -5.27
C THR A 713 7.70 27.41 -5.33
N GLY A 714 8.15 28.40 -4.57
CA GLY A 714 9.55 28.81 -4.54
C GLY A 714 10.49 27.70 -4.09
N ARG A 715 10.11 26.94 -3.05
CA ARG A 715 10.92 25.81 -2.55
C ARG A 715 11.06 24.69 -3.58
N LEU A 716 9.96 24.22 -4.15
CA LEU A 716 9.96 23.11 -5.10
C LEU A 716 10.66 23.47 -6.41
N LEU A 717 10.47 24.70 -6.88
CA LEU A 717 11.14 25.15 -8.10
C LEU A 717 12.65 25.34 -7.88
N ALA A 718 13.07 25.82 -6.70
CA ALA A 718 14.49 25.89 -6.36
C ALA A 718 15.14 24.50 -6.31
N GLU A 719 14.45 23.50 -5.75
CA GLU A 719 14.88 22.09 -5.79
C GLU A 719 15.05 21.59 -7.22
N GLN A 720 14.08 21.86 -8.09
CA GLN A 720 14.16 21.47 -9.50
C GLN A 720 15.34 22.14 -10.22
N ILE A 721 15.54 23.44 -10.03
CA ILE A 721 16.62 24.21 -10.67
C ILE A 721 18.00 23.73 -10.20
N THR A 722 18.16 23.45 -8.90
CA THR A 722 19.47 23.11 -8.32
C THR A 722 19.86 21.65 -8.52
N THR A 723 18.89 20.74 -8.64
CA THR A 723 19.14 19.30 -8.78
C THR A 723 18.95 18.77 -10.19
N GLY A 724 18.23 19.51 -11.04
CA GLY A 724 17.77 19.06 -12.36
C GLY A 724 16.64 18.02 -12.31
N LYS A 725 16.17 17.61 -11.11
CA LYS A 725 15.11 16.62 -10.94
C LYS A 725 13.79 17.30 -10.65
N GLN A 726 12.73 16.91 -11.36
CA GLN A 726 11.38 17.42 -11.08
C GLN A 726 10.81 16.74 -9.81
N PRO A 727 10.44 17.51 -8.77
CA PRO A 727 9.72 16.95 -7.62
C PRO A 727 8.37 16.38 -8.05
N ALA A 728 7.99 15.21 -7.53
CA ALA A 728 6.73 14.54 -7.87
C ALA A 728 5.51 15.45 -7.66
N ALA A 729 5.53 16.30 -6.63
CA ALA A 729 4.47 17.27 -6.34
C ALA A 729 4.29 18.36 -7.43
N LEU A 730 5.23 18.51 -8.36
CA LEU A 730 5.12 19.43 -9.50
C LEU A 730 4.61 18.77 -10.79
N ALA A 731 4.42 17.45 -10.83
CA ALA A 731 4.04 16.73 -12.05
C ALA A 731 2.71 17.26 -12.64
N ASP A 732 1.69 17.46 -11.80
CA ASP A 732 0.37 17.95 -12.23
C ASP A 732 0.33 19.44 -12.60
N PHE A 733 1.43 20.17 -12.35
CA PHE A 733 1.56 21.61 -12.58
C PHE A 733 2.50 21.93 -13.75
N ASP A 734 2.90 20.91 -14.53
CA ASP A 734 3.77 21.06 -15.68
C ASP A 734 3.28 22.21 -16.60
N PRO A 735 4.13 23.22 -16.89
CA PRO A 735 3.76 24.33 -17.75
C PRO A 735 3.56 23.95 -19.22
N LEU A 736 3.96 22.74 -19.63
CA LEU A 736 3.83 22.20 -20.99
C LEU A 736 2.65 21.22 -21.19
N ARG A 737 1.84 20.97 -20.15
CA ARG A 737 0.60 20.20 -20.26
C ARG A 737 -0.36 20.82 -21.28
#